data_AF-L0AW33-F1
#
_entry.id   AF-L0AW33-F1
#
_cell.length_a   1.000
_cell.length_b   1.000
_cell.length_c   1.000
_cell.angle_alpha   90.00
_cell.angle_beta   90.00
_cell.angle_gamma   90.00
#
_symmetry.space_group_name_H-M   'P 1'
#
loop_
_entity.id
_entity.type
_entity.pdbx_description
1 polymer ?
#
loop_
_entity_poly.entity_id
_entity_poly.type
_entity_poly.pdbx_seq_one_letter_code
_entity_poly.pdbx_strand_id
1 'polypeptide(L)'
;MSTTIDIQNKCPLGGGSTCQENSQIRARKDVVKDATDYEYCTHYFLFGQWIGQLNYGEKPLKIWDVKIQYTPFNSRYTRSEVVTVYYRKDSNRNRIKVPLILGIKESKSDGYRWYENLGKGNTIWKEINDTSGFPKSDTDPANSQFKDKLDELACKLQNIVEINLSKDKDEEYCHSHDNDGVYTKKIKVRLNPDTFDFPNYVTFDHTPNTSDTGNNELTIGGFNIGGTPQTGFSVLNFPITATKITVFVPACDHSKPFLFHINSNDQNNKWFKNTGGDTWVDVTSNSNFNKKTPDQANEHLKTNFKTLTGNLSIQQCNAPSEVKLDIKRIPSSGRDETVYFDGKNPILVKKVDGNSIPNVFLKYSHKPVTDNSKTFTVSKDLQNKGVIGTSVHKKVKDFFVYFWESETSRPILVGITKGSDQPKYYSRRNNSNENWMNTNVVGMSEREALDDQNCNRNGAIPFEISKPEDPSQFVSKAKSSACINTTRTITGPTTNFLFVDNKYNIKEYTVHNHDNSFPGSFIGTQISRVTFGGEDTTGIKLPQGYTVSKIRVYSHEPTSAPLMLQFIKKDRIEESTWFESKDSNGLTWAKLGNRSSGFYGPDGMPTEKLTTGLDDVRCLCNNEVVMDLTKSYSEALTNYCCNSHKGTGQENITVTFQPISFITSSIPCYKHDINNGITLIGMKYYEDRDHSQRKMVVLNTKEFPIQGSLSVYTFYCMTQKPVLIYVNSPGHSSVTGWYQESTTSDNSQWNKLSNELPDEIPDNFKECDKKTKLVQLLGVLGCPNSWHCSQSSGGTTTVQVTHRTTLSSSLQGSPGDGPASKGSRSSELGSDCKGEYGVCHSPPDEQEEEGPTAGYSPEKKDEKSDKSTEEKKPEEVSAPSGAGKGAIPPGQEGSPAVPKPPQAPVSGPRGGTYKGTISSSSSHDWNSGFKKLSRKIRVRVAPLFPTSVKPIASEGTKHTQQPEASAVKPVDSDKSAPPDDQTNGEGNTAARSVPDSGTSPGSNSSDPDGWVKTTLSVLTGTLAGAGSLTGFGWWIYKRYKGDPWVRHGYSIDRLKNVPY
;
A
#
# COMPACT_ATOMS: atom_id res chain seq x y z
N MET A 1 -54.77 8.05 53.29
CA MET A 1 -53.41 8.44 52.89
C MET A 1 -53.08 7.75 51.57
N SER A 2 -52.10 8.20 50.80
CA SER A 2 -51.51 7.44 49.68
C SER A 2 -50.17 6.88 50.12
N THR A 3 -49.72 5.80 49.50
CA THR A 3 -48.38 5.22 49.74
C THR A 3 -47.42 5.62 48.62
N THR A 4 -46.16 5.83 49.00
CA THR A 4 -45.03 5.95 48.08
C THR A 4 -44.36 4.59 47.92
N ILE A 5 -44.05 4.19 46.68
CA ILE A 5 -43.25 2.98 46.38
C ILE A 5 -41.99 3.41 45.64
N ASP A 6 -40.82 2.89 46.02
CA ASP A 6 -39.62 3.01 45.19
C ASP A 6 -39.49 1.82 44.22
N ILE A 7 -39.74 2.06 42.93
CA ILE A 7 -39.61 1.06 41.86
C ILE A 7 -38.15 0.68 41.54
N GLN A 8 -37.16 1.24 42.24
CA GLN A 8 -35.79 0.76 42.20
C GLN A 8 -35.61 -0.53 43.02
N ASN A 9 -36.43 -0.79 44.03
CA ASN A 9 -36.22 -1.92 44.93
C ASN A 9 -36.88 -3.20 44.40
N LYS A 10 -36.12 -4.31 44.35
CA LYS A 10 -36.66 -5.65 44.07
C LYS A 10 -37.18 -6.21 45.39
N CYS A 11 -38.48 -6.46 45.49
CA CYS A 11 -39.02 -7.10 46.70
C CYS A 11 -38.53 -8.56 46.80
N PRO A 12 -38.30 -9.08 48.02
CA PRO A 12 -37.58 -10.33 48.23
C PRO A 12 -38.30 -11.55 47.63
N LEU A 13 -37.51 -12.51 47.14
CA LEU A 13 -38.02 -13.77 46.58
C LEU A 13 -38.54 -14.68 47.69
N GLY A 14 -39.80 -15.11 47.56
CA GLY A 14 -40.42 -16.16 48.36
C GLY A 14 -41.40 -15.66 49.42
N GLY A 15 -42.69 -16.00 49.25
CA GLY A 15 -43.63 -16.15 50.35
C GLY A 15 -44.14 -14.86 51.01
N GLY A 16 -45.05 -14.14 50.34
CA GLY A 16 -46.09 -13.33 50.99
C GLY A 16 -45.68 -12.06 51.75
N SER A 17 -44.39 -11.83 51.99
CA SER A 17 -43.90 -10.63 52.67
C SER A 17 -44.22 -9.36 51.87
N THR A 18 -44.83 -8.40 52.56
CA THR A 18 -44.93 -7.01 52.10
C THR A 18 -43.52 -6.45 51.91
N CYS A 19 -43.27 -5.68 50.85
CA CYS A 19 -42.02 -4.92 50.77
C CYS A 19 -41.95 -4.04 52.03
N GLN A 20 -40.85 -4.12 52.79
CA GLN A 20 -40.81 -3.65 54.18
C GLN A 20 -41.09 -2.14 54.36
N GLU A 21 -41.14 -1.38 53.27
CA GLU A 21 -41.56 0.01 53.20
C GLU A 21 -43.03 0.25 53.62
N ASN A 22 -43.97 -0.69 53.38
CA ASN A 22 -45.37 -0.54 53.82
C ASN A 22 -46.14 -1.88 53.91
N SER A 23 -46.76 -2.16 55.06
CA SER A 23 -47.50 -3.41 55.34
C SER A 23 -48.86 -3.55 54.63
N GLN A 24 -49.34 -2.50 53.96
CA GLN A 24 -50.62 -2.47 53.23
C GLN A 24 -50.45 -2.69 51.72
N ILE A 25 -49.19 -2.81 51.25
CA ILE A 25 -48.84 -3.13 49.86
C ILE A 25 -48.15 -4.48 49.81
N ARG A 26 -48.71 -5.39 49.01
CA ARG A 26 -48.04 -6.64 48.68
C ARG A 26 -47.33 -6.47 47.35
N ALA A 27 -46.16 -7.09 47.21
CA ALA A 27 -45.58 -7.30 45.90
C ALA A 27 -45.43 -8.78 45.58
N ARG A 28 -45.29 -9.06 44.29
CA ARG A 28 -44.73 -10.30 43.76
C ARG A 28 -43.63 -9.95 42.77
N LYS A 29 -42.59 -10.78 42.75
CA LYS A 29 -41.58 -10.81 41.70
C LYS A 29 -41.65 -12.17 41.02
N ASP A 30 -41.59 -12.17 39.70
CA ASP A 30 -41.47 -13.40 38.90
C ASP A 30 -40.69 -13.14 37.60
N VAL A 31 -40.42 -14.21 36.87
CA VAL A 31 -39.87 -14.18 35.51
C VAL A 31 -40.99 -13.86 34.52
N VAL A 32 -40.71 -13.07 33.48
CA VAL A 32 -41.68 -12.85 32.40
C VAL A 32 -41.80 -14.14 31.60
N LYS A 33 -43.00 -14.75 31.62
CA LYS A 33 -43.27 -15.98 30.89
C LYS A 33 -43.06 -15.74 29.39
N ASP A 34 -42.39 -16.69 28.74
CA ASP A 34 -41.99 -16.66 27.32
C ASP A 34 -41.02 -15.52 26.93
N ALA A 35 -40.48 -14.79 27.91
CA ALA A 35 -39.38 -13.81 27.76
C ALA A 35 -38.44 -13.87 28.98
N THR A 36 -37.85 -15.04 29.23
CA THR A 36 -37.21 -15.41 30.52
C THR A 36 -35.95 -14.63 30.92
N ASP A 37 -35.39 -13.85 30.00
CA ASP A 37 -34.32 -12.87 30.25
C ASP A 37 -34.83 -11.61 30.96
N TYR A 38 -36.15 -11.47 31.10
CA TYR A 38 -36.81 -10.39 31.80
C TYR A 38 -37.50 -10.89 33.07
N GLU A 39 -37.49 -10.04 34.08
CA GLU A 39 -38.22 -10.22 35.34
C GLU A 39 -39.22 -9.06 35.48
N TYR A 40 -40.24 -9.24 36.31
CA TYR A 40 -41.13 -8.17 36.70
C TYR A 40 -41.28 -8.08 38.23
N CYS A 41 -41.66 -6.91 38.72
CA CYS A 41 -42.06 -6.69 40.10
C CYS A 41 -43.40 -5.96 40.13
N THR A 42 -44.44 -6.66 40.58
CA THR A 42 -45.82 -6.16 40.65
C THR A 42 -46.18 -5.82 42.08
N HIS A 43 -46.45 -4.55 42.34
CA HIS A 43 -47.01 -4.06 43.59
C HIS A 43 -48.53 -3.97 43.45
N TYR A 44 -49.28 -4.46 44.43
CA TYR A 44 -50.73 -4.36 44.43
C TYR A 44 -51.34 -4.06 45.80
N PHE A 45 -52.46 -3.35 45.74
CA PHE A 45 -53.30 -2.97 46.87
C PHE A 45 -53.90 -4.19 47.57
N LEU A 46 -53.67 -4.28 48.89
CA LEU A 46 -54.38 -5.20 49.79
C LEU A 46 -55.62 -4.54 50.39
N PHE A 47 -55.44 -3.52 51.22
CA PHE A 47 -56.52 -2.82 51.94
C PHE A 47 -56.07 -1.44 52.46
N GLY A 48 -56.97 -0.47 52.46
CA GLY A 48 -56.82 0.83 53.16
C GLY A 48 -56.04 1.94 52.43
N GLN A 49 -54.88 1.66 51.82
CA GLN A 49 -53.98 2.70 51.29
C GLN A 49 -53.60 2.46 49.81
N TRP A 50 -54.05 3.36 48.92
CA TRP A 50 -53.77 3.29 47.48
C TRP A 50 -52.31 3.63 47.15
N ILE A 51 -51.80 3.04 46.08
CA ILE A 51 -50.53 3.47 45.48
C ILE A 51 -50.79 4.83 44.84
N GLY A 52 -50.12 5.89 45.33
CA GLY A 52 -50.35 7.26 44.85
C GLY A 52 -49.09 8.02 44.48
N GLN A 53 -47.90 7.53 44.86
CA GLN A 53 -46.62 8.08 44.43
C GLN A 53 -45.67 6.95 44.06
N LEU A 54 -45.00 7.07 42.92
CA LEU A 54 -43.90 6.19 42.51
C LEU A 54 -42.61 6.99 42.48
N ASN A 55 -41.55 6.39 43.00
CA ASN A 55 -40.20 6.94 43.00
C ASN A 55 -39.24 5.96 42.31
N TYR A 56 -38.08 6.45 41.87
CA TYR A 56 -36.92 5.62 41.52
C TYR A 56 -35.67 6.20 42.18
N GLY A 57 -35.14 5.52 43.20
CA GLY A 57 -34.03 6.01 44.01
C GLY A 57 -34.39 7.35 44.69
N GLU A 58 -35.46 7.33 45.47
CA GLU A 58 -36.07 8.43 46.22
C GLU A 58 -36.64 9.59 45.37
N LYS A 59 -36.40 9.59 44.05
CA LYS A 59 -36.83 10.66 43.15
C LYS A 59 -38.20 10.35 42.53
N PRO A 60 -39.17 11.30 42.57
CA PRO A 60 -40.51 11.06 42.03
C PRO A 60 -40.50 10.85 40.52
N LEU A 61 -41.26 9.85 40.06
CA LEU A 61 -41.48 9.59 38.64
C LEU A 61 -42.29 10.72 37.99
N LYS A 62 -41.97 10.98 36.72
CA LYS A 62 -42.63 11.97 35.87
C LYS A 62 -43.08 11.33 34.57
N ILE A 63 -44.30 11.63 34.16
CA ILE A 63 -44.90 11.19 32.91
C ILE A 63 -44.74 12.31 31.87
N TRP A 64 -44.20 11.97 30.71
CA TRP A 64 -44.09 12.83 29.55
C TRP A 64 -45.45 12.93 28.85
N ASP A 65 -46.03 14.12 28.87
CA ASP A 65 -47.21 14.45 28.06
C ASP A 65 -46.76 15.03 26.70
N VAL A 66 -47.54 14.77 25.66
CA VAL A 66 -47.30 15.29 24.29
C VAL A 66 -47.27 16.83 24.27
N LYS A 67 -47.92 17.48 25.25
CA LYS A 67 -47.89 18.94 25.47
C LYS A 67 -46.57 19.49 26.03
N ILE A 68 -45.45 18.75 25.91
CA ILE A 68 -44.07 19.14 26.28
C ILE A 68 -43.85 19.31 27.81
N GLN A 69 -44.89 19.14 28.64
CA GLN A 69 -44.79 19.21 30.10
C GLN A 69 -44.59 17.83 30.74
N TYR A 70 -43.71 17.79 31.73
CA TYR A 70 -43.53 16.62 32.61
C TYR A 70 -44.53 16.69 33.75
N THR A 71 -45.52 15.80 33.77
CA THR A 71 -46.47 15.70 34.88
C THR A 71 -45.92 14.77 35.98
N PRO A 72 -45.93 15.16 37.26
CA PRO A 72 -45.61 14.22 38.35
C PRO A 72 -46.60 13.05 38.35
N PHE A 73 -46.12 11.83 38.65
CA PHE A 73 -46.94 10.61 38.61
C PHE A 73 -48.28 10.75 39.36
N ASN A 74 -48.21 11.24 40.60
CA ASN A 74 -49.35 11.44 41.50
C ASN A 74 -50.43 12.41 40.97
N SER A 75 -50.07 13.29 40.03
CA SER A 75 -50.97 14.28 39.44
C SER A 75 -51.85 13.66 38.35
N ARG A 76 -51.39 12.56 37.74
CA ARG A 76 -52.15 11.77 36.76
C ARG A 76 -52.82 10.56 37.39
N TYR A 77 -52.17 9.93 38.38
CA TYR A 77 -52.68 8.78 39.10
C TYR A 77 -52.79 9.08 40.60
N THR A 78 -53.98 9.52 41.02
CA THR A 78 -54.28 9.74 42.44
C THR A 78 -54.54 8.44 43.20
N ARG A 79 -54.90 7.36 42.48
CA ARG A 79 -55.15 6.01 42.99
C ARG A 79 -54.72 4.98 41.95
N SER A 80 -53.86 4.05 42.33
CA SER A 80 -53.55 2.85 41.53
C SER A 80 -53.63 1.61 42.41
N GLU A 81 -54.26 0.55 41.89
CA GLU A 81 -54.34 -0.76 42.57
C GLU A 81 -53.21 -1.69 42.18
N VAL A 82 -52.65 -1.56 40.97
CA VAL A 82 -51.59 -2.45 40.47
C VAL A 82 -50.54 -1.62 39.74
N VAL A 83 -49.28 -1.84 40.07
CA VAL A 83 -48.11 -1.25 39.40
C VAL A 83 -47.07 -2.33 39.14
N THR A 84 -46.83 -2.64 37.87
CA THR A 84 -45.88 -3.67 37.43
C THR A 84 -44.69 -3.04 36.72
N VAL A 85 -43.50 -3.32 37.22
CA VAL A 85 -42.23 -2.85 36.67
C VAL A 85 -41.53 -4.01 36.00
N TYR A 86 -41.31 -3.93 34.68
CA TYR A 86 -40.58 -4.91 33.89
C TYR A 86 -39.14 -4.44 33.70
N TYR A 87 -38.19 -5.36 33.86
CA TYR A 87 -36.77 -5.06 33.78
C TYR A 87 -35.99 -6.29 33.30
N ARG A 88 -34.82 -6.08 32.69
CA ARG A 88 -33.94 -7.20 32.34
C ARG A 88 -33.41 -7.84 33.61
N LYS A 89 -33.42 -9.17 33.67
CA LYS A 89 -32.83 -9.97 34.74
C LYS A 89 -31.35 -9.58 34.91
N ASP A 90 -30.94 -9.29 36.13
CA ASP A 90 -29.57 -8.93 36.48
C ASP A 90 -29.14 -9.59 37.80
N SER A 91 -27.82 -9.62 38.04
CA SER A 91 -27.21 -10.27 39.20
C SER A 91 -27.55 -9.60 40.54
N ASN A 92 -28.11 -8.39 40.54
CA ASN A 92 -28.45 -7.67 41.76
C ASN A 92 -29.79 -8.20 42.30
N ARG A 93 -29.76 -8.90 43.43
CA ARG A 93 -30.97 -9.50 44.01
C ARG A 93 -31.99 -8.46 44.51
N ASN A 94 -31.54 -7.24 44.85
CA ASN A 94 -32.31 -6.29 45.66
C ASN A 94 -32.65 -4.97 44.95
N ARG A 95 -32.00 -4.61 43.83
CA ARG A 95 -32.26 -3.35 43.12
C ARG A 95 -32.32 -3.52 41.59
N ILE A 96 -33.33 -2.91 40.96
CA ILE A 96 -33.52 -2.80 39.52
C ILE A 96 -32.62 -1.69 38.99
N LYS A 97 -31.55 -2.02 38.25
CA LYS A 97 -30.59 -1.02 37.76
C LYS A 97 -31.18 -0.11 36.66
N VAL A 98 -31.98 -0.70 35.77
CA VAL A 98 -32.69 0.01 34.70
C VAL A 98 -34.05 -0.67 34.50
N PRO A 99 -35.16 -0.06 34.95
CA PRO A 99 -36.50 -0.51 34.60
C PRO A 99 -36.79 -0.15 33.14
N LEU A 100 -37.55 -0.98 32.42
CA LEU A 100 -37.77 -0.84 30.98
C LEU A 100 -39.21 -0.39 30.70
N ILE A 101 -40.19 -1.20 31.11
CA ILE A 101 -41.62 -0.97 30.92
C ILE A 101 -42.31 -0.88 32.28
N LEU A 102 -43.29 0.02 32.40
CA LEU A 102 -44.14 0.20 33.58
C LEU A 102 -45.61 0.05 33.16
N GLY A 103 -46.32 -0.91 33.75
CA GLY A 103 -47.75 -1.14 33.56
C GLY A 103 -48.54 -0.74 34.81
N ILE A 104 -49.56 0.10 34.67
CA ILE A 104 -50.39 0.61 35.78
C ILE A 104 -51.85 0.25 35.57
N LYS A 105 -52.56 -0.12 36.64
CA LYS A 105 -54.03 -0.22 36.69
C LYS A 105 -54.58 0.67 37.80
N GLU A 106 -55.60 1.44 37.48
CA GLU A 106 -56.29 2.31 38.44
C GLU A 106 -57.16 1.46 39.40
N SER A 107 -57.86 0.46 38.87
CA SER A 107 -58.53 -0.64 39.59
C SER A 107 -58.14 -2.02 39.05
N LYS A 108 -58.34 -3.11 39.83
CA LYS A 108 -58.10 -4.50 39.36
C LYS A 108 -58.86 -4.89 38.09
N SER A 109 -60.03 -4.29 37.85
CA SER A 109 -60.85 -4.51 36.65
C SER A 109 -60.32 -3.84 35.39
N ASP A 110 -59.41 -2.86 35.52
CA ASP A 110 -58.94 -2.09 34.37
C ASP A 110 -57.89 -2.83 33.52
N GLY A 111 -57.80 -2.40 32.26
CA GLY A 111 -56.65 -2.69 31.41
C GLY A 111 -55.40 -1.99 31.95
N TYR A 112 -54.23 -2.55 31.63
CA TYR A 112 -52.97 -1.86 31.88
C TYR A 112 -52.84 -0.62 30.99
N ARG A 113 -52.46 0.51 31.58
CA ARG A 113 -51.83 1.63 30.87
C ARG A 113 -50.33 1.44 30.91
N TRP A 114 -49.67 1.55 29.77
CA TRP A 114 -48.28 1.14 29.59
C TRP A 114 -47.34 2.32 29.33
N TYR A 115 -46.13 2.24 29.87
CA TYR A 115 -45.13 3.30 29.78
C TYR A 115 -43.73 2.75 29.49
N GLU A 116 -42.99 3.42 28.61
CA GLU A 116 -41.56 3.19 28.36
C GLU A 116 -40.68 4.16 29.17
N ASN A 117 -39.54 3.69 29.69
CA ASN A 117 -38.53 4.53 30.31
C ASN A 117 -37.72 5.31 29.25
N LEU A 118 -37.47 6.61 29.49
CA LEU A 118 -36.68 7.48 28.62
C LEU A 118 -35.22 7.68 29.07
N GLY A 119 -34.72 6.88 30.02
CA GLY A 119 -33.28 6.79 30.38
C GLY A 119 -32.70 7.95 31.18
N LYS A 120 -33.46 9.03 31.37
CA LYS A 120 -33.07 10.22 32.17
C LYS A 120 -33.07 9.90 33.68
N GLY A 121 -32.10 9.10 34.12
CA GLY A 121 -32.00 8.59 35.49
C GLY A 121 -33.18 7.70 35.91
N ASN A 122 -33.87 7.06 34.95
CA ASN A 122 -35.04 6.19 35.14
C ASN A 122 -36.28 6.87 35.78
N THR A 123 -36.29 8.20 35.87
CA THR A 123 -37.38 8.98 36.49
C THR A 123 -38.42 9.51 35.49
N ILE A 124 -38.19 9.34 34.18
CA ILE A 124 -39.03 9.92 33.12
C ILE A 124 -39.57 8.82 32.22
N TRP A 125 -40.89 8.80 32.09
CA TRP A 125 -41.67 7.74 31.46
C TRP A 125 -42.62 8.30 30.40
N LYS A 126 -42.82 7.60 29.27
CA LYS A 126 -43.71 8.01 28.18
C LYS A 126 -44.74 6.92 27.90
N GLU A 127 -45.99 7.32 27.66
CA GLU A 127 -47.09 6.39 27.39
C GLU A 127 -46.87 5.65 26.06
N ILE A 128 -47.18 4.35 26.04
CA ILE A 128 -47.14 3.49 24.86
C ILE A 128 -48.57 3.38 24.35
N ASN A 129 -48.83 3.86 23.13
CA ASN A 129 -50.19 3.95 22.59
C ASN A 129 -50.69 2.66 21.93
N ASP A 130 -49.83 1.95 21.18
CA ASP A 130 -50.16 0.61 20.70
C ASP A 130 -49.67 -0.43 21.70
N THR A 131 -50.64 -0.99 22.43
CA THR A 131 -50.44 -2.03 23.43
C THR A 131 -51.40 -3.19 23.17
N SER A 132 -51.88 -3.33 21.93
CA SER A 132 -52.92 -4.29 21.55
C SER A 132 -52.50 -5.75 21.77
N GLY A 133 -51.21 -6.06 21.59
CA GLY A 133 -50.62 -7.36 21.92
C GLY A 133 -50.03 -7.46 23.34
N PHE A 134 -50.09 -6.42 24.19
CA PHE A 134 -49.40 -6.48 25.48
C PHE A 134 -50.17 -7.39 26.48
N PRO A 135 -49.47 -7.99 27.48
CA PRO A 135 -50.09 -8.79 28.54
C PRO A 135 -51.28 -8.09 29.22
N LYS A 136 -52.36 -8.83 29.56
CA LYS A 136 -53.52 -8.27 30.29
C LYS A 136 -53.35 -8.41 31.81
N SER A 137 -52.61 -9.42 32.22
CA SER A 137 -52.05 -9.67 33.56
C SER A 137 -50.52 -9.75 33.45
N ASP A 138 -49.83 -9.45 34.54
CA ASP A 138 -48.38 -9.66 34.69
C ASP A 138 -47.99 -11.16 34.74
N THR A 139 -48.98 -12.04 34.92
CA THR A 139 -48.83 -13.50 34.81
C THR A 139 -49.08 -14.06 33.42
N ASP A 140 -49.52 -13.24 32.47
CA ASP A 140 -49.77 -13.70 31.10
C ASP A 140 -48.43 -13.91 30.36
N PRO A 141 -48.37 -14.82 29.38
CA PRO A 141 -47.19 -14.95 28.52
C PRO A 141 -46.93 -13.65 27.75
N ALA A 142 -45.65 -13.27 27.65
CA ALA A 142 -45.20 -12.25 26.71
C ALA A 142 -45.38 -12.77 25.28
N ASN A 143 -46.03 -11.99 24.42
CA ASN A 143 -45.99 -12.24 22.99
C ASN A 143 -44.76 -11.56 22.35
N SER A 144 -44.59 -11.77 21.04
CA SER A 144 -43.51 -11.14 20.27
C SER A 144 -43.49 -9.62 20.42
N GLN A 145 -44.62 -8.92 20.20
CA GLN A 145 -44.69 -7.46 20.30
C GLN A 145 -44.22 -6.92 21.67
N PHE A 146 -44.55 -7.60 22.76
CA PHE A 146 -44.11 -7.20 24.09
C PHE A 146 -42.63 -7.51 24.34
N LYS A 147 -42.13 -8.68 23.90
CA LYS A 147 -40.69 -9.01 23.98
C LYS A 147 -39.85 -8.05 23.13
N ASP A 148 -40.24 -7.81 21.89
CA ASP A 148 -39.60 -6.88 20.97
C ASP A 148 -39.48 -5.47 21.60
N LYS A 149 -40.51 -5.00 22.31
CA LYS A 149 -40.47 -3.72 23.03
C LYS A 149 -39.53 -3.74 24.25
N LEU A 150 -39.44 -4.85 24.97
CA LEU A 150 -38.45 -5.02 26.05
C LEU A 150 -37.02 -5.01 25.50
N ASP A 151 -36.78 -5.67 24.36
CA ASP A 151 -35.47 -5.72 23.69
C ASP A 151 -35.07 -4.35 23.10
N GLU A 152 -36.00 -3.61 22.48
CA GLU A 152 -35.80 -2.23 22.03
C GLU A 152 -35.30 -1.36 23.20
N LEU A 153 -35.98 -1.46 24.35
CA LEU A 153 -35.65 -0.66 25.53
C LEU A 153 -34.35 -1.13 26.22
N ALA A 154 -34.04 -2.43 26.19
CA ALA A 154 -32.74 -2.95 26.65
C ALA A 154 -31.58 -2.45 25.76
N CYS A 155 -31.75 -2.45 24.44
CA CYS A 155 -30.83 -1.84 23.47
C CYS A 155 -30.64 -0.34 23.76
N LYS A 156 -31.74 0.40 23.89
CA LYS A 156 -31.76 1.86 24.05
C LYS A 156 -31.21 2.36 25.39
N LEU A 157 -31.53 1.67 26.49
CA LEU A 157 -31.26 2.14 27.85
C LEU A 157 -30.07 1.44 28.52
N GLN A 158 -29.73 0.23 28.07
CA GLN A 158 -28.65 -0.58 28.67
C GLN A 158 -27.52 -0.88 27.67
N ASN A 159 -27.65 -0.50 26.39
CA ASN A 159 -26.79 -0.92 25.27
C ASN A 159 -26.69 -2.46 25.11
N ILE A 160 -27.70 -3.22 25.59
CA ILE A 160 -27.71 -4.67 25.49
C ILE A 160 -28.39 -5.07 24.18
N VAL A 161 -27.70 -5.82 23.34
CA VAL A 161 -28.16 -6.22 22.00
C VAL A 161 -28.39 -7.73 21.89
N GLU A 162 -29.34 -8.16 21.07
CA GLU A 162 -29.39 -9.55 20.61
C GLU A 162 -28.68 -9.68 19.26
N ILE A 163 -27.89 -10.74 19.10
CA ILE A 163 -27.17 -11.00 17.85
C ILE A 163 -28.00 -11.96 16.99
N ASN A 164 -28.53 -11.44 15.89
CA ASN A 164 -29.17 -12.27 14.87
C ASN A 164 -28.10 -12.90 13.96
N LEU A 165 -27.88 -14.20 14.12
CA LEU A 165 -26.87 -15.00 13.40
C LEU A 165 -27.26 -15.27 11.92
N SER A 166 -28.45 -14.88 11.47
CA SER A 166 -28.90 -15.03 10.08
C SER A 166 -28.75 -13.75 9.23
N LYS A 167 -28.13 -12.69 9.76
CA LYS A 167 -27.89 -11.44 9.03
C LYS A 167 -26.70 -11.63 8.07
N ASP A 168 -26.94 -11.36 6.79
CA ASP A 168 -26.11 -11.86 5.68
C ASP A 168 -25.65 -10.77 4.69
N LYS A 169 -25.71 -9.51 5.11
CA LYS A 169 -25.45 -8.32 4.28
C LYS A 169 -24.67 -7.26 5.03
N ASP A 170 -24.12 -6.32 4.28
CA ASP A 170 -23.54 -5.09 4.82
C ASP A 170 -24.70 -4.18 5.32
N GLU A 171 -25.14 -4.42 6.55
CA GLU A 171 -26.25 -3.71 7.19
C GLU A 171 -25.94 -3.35 8.64
N GLU A 172 -26.71 -2.42 9.20
CA GLU A 172 -26.60 -1.98 10.59
C GLU A 172 -27.96 -2.19 11.28
N TYR A 173 -27.98 -2.74 12.49
CA TYR A 173 -29.20 -3.05 13.25
C TYR A 173 -29.02 -2.88 14.77
N CYS A 174 -30.10 -3.07 15.55
CA CYS A 174 -30.00 -3.32 17.00
C CYS A 174 -30.90 -4.45 17.50
N HIS A 175 -32.08 -4.62 16.91
CA HIS A 175 -33.06 -5.66 17.21
C HIS A 175 -33.82 -6.03 15.91
N SER A 176 -34.85 -6.87 16.02
CA SER A 176 -35.65 -7.44 14.92
C SER A 176 -36.29 -6.43 13.96
N HIS A 177 -36.63 -5.23 14.43
CA HIS A 177 -37.46 -4.25 13.71
C HIS A 177 -36.67 -2.99 13.28
N ASP A 178 -35.97 -3.08 12.15
CA ASP A 178 -35.08 -2.03 11.63
C ASP A 178 -35.78 -0.83 10.95
N ASN A 179 -37.11 -0.76 10.92
CA ASN A 179 -37.88 0.12 10.01
C ASN A 179 -38.13 1.56 10.52
N ASP A 180 -38.00 1.81 11.82
CA ASP A 180 -38.51 3.06 12.43
C ASP A 180 -37.63 4.30 12.20
N GLY A 181 -36.40 4.14 11.68
CA GLY A 181 -35.49 5.24 11.29
C GLY A 181 -34.96 6.14 12.42
N VAL A 182 -35.55 6.10 13.62
CA VAL A 182 -35.27 6.96 14.77
C VAL A 182 -34.17 6.40 15.70
N TYR A 183 -33.84 5.11 15.58
CA TYR A 183 -32.95 4.42 16.52
C TYR A 183 -31.50 4.31 16.02
N THR A 184 -30.53 4.62 16.91
CA THR A 184 -29.11 4.38 16.67
C THR A 184 -28.86 2.87 16.49
N LYS A 185 -28.44 2.45 15.30
CA LYS A 185 -28.12 1.05 15.00
C LYS A 185 -26.80 0.70 15.67
N LYS A 186 -26.81 -0.24 16.63
CA LYS A 186 -25.66 -0.54 17.51
C LYS A 186 -24.71 -1.60 16.97
N ILE A 187 -25.22 -2.51 16.12
CA ILE A 187 -24.45 -3.58 15.48
C ILE A 187 -24.25 -3.22 14.01
N LYS A 188 -23.04 -3.40 13.51
CA LYS A 188 -22.69 -3.37 12.09
C LYS A 188 -22.30 -4.79 11.65
N VAL A 189 -22.99 -5.30 10.64
CA VAL A 189 -22.66 -6.55 9.95
C VAL A 189 -21.85 -6.20 8.72
N ARG A 190 -20.80 -6.99 8.44
CA ARG A 190 -20.06 -6.95 7.18
C ARG A 190 -19.71 -8.34 6.73
N LEU A 191 -19.73 -8.58 5.41
CA LEU A 191 -19.05 -9.73 4.84
C LEU A 191 -17.57 -9.65 5.22
N ASN A 192 -17.03 -10.69 5.85
CA ASN A 192 -15.61 -10.84 6.07
C ASN A 192 -15.00 -11.53 4.81
N PRO A 193 -14.23 -10.79 4.00
CA PRO A 193 -13.68 -11.30 2.74
C PRO A 193 -12.52 -12.28 2.90
N ASP A 194 -11.94 -12.35 4.10
CA ASP A 194 -10.65 -12.97 4.36
C ASP A 194 -10.78 -14.39 4.97
N THR A 195 -11.90 -14.70 5.64
CA THR A 195 -12.19 -16.02 6.23
C THR A 195 -13.35 -16.70 5.50
N PHE A 196 -13.05 -17.53 4.49
CA PHE A 196 -14.07 -18.28 3.74
C PHE A 196 -13.53 -19.59 3.17
N ASP A 197 -14.42 -20.39 2.57
CA ASP A 197 -14.10 -21.55 1.73
C ASP A 197 -15.10 -21.60 0.57
N PHE A 198 -14.65 -21.36 -0.65
CA PHE A 198 -15.54 -21.28 -1.81
C PHE A 198 -15.69 -22.64 -2.50
N PRO A 199 -16.92 -23.14 -2.75
CA PRO A 199 -18.23 -22.51 -2.59
C PRO A 199 -18.98 -22.95 -1.32
N ASN A 200 -18.29 -23.47 -0.31
CA ASN A 200 -18.89 -24.09 0.87
C ASN A 200 -19.48 -23.07 1.85
N TYR A 201 -18.70 -22.10 2.31
CA TYR A 201 -19.11 -21.11 3.30
C TYR A 201 -18.43 -19.75 3.14
N VAL A 202 -19.07 -18.73 3.68
CA VAL A 202 -18.51 -17.39 3.91
C VAL A 202 -18.63 -17.02 5.38
N THR A 203 -18.04 -15.91 5.80
CA THR A 203 -18.22 -15.38 7.16
C THR A 203 -18.74 -13.95 7.19
N PHE A 204 -19.52 -13.64 8.22
CA PHE A 204 -20.02 -12.29 8.51
C PHE A 204 -19.53 -11.83 9.88
N ASP A 205 -18.92 -10.66 9.93
CA ASP A 205 -18.44 -10.03 11.15
C ASP A 205 -19.50 -9.05 11.69
N HIS A 206 -19.96 -9.31 12.91
CA HIS A 206 -20.80 -8.45 13.71
C HIS A 206 -19.90 -7.63 14.66
N THR A 207 -19.94 -6.31 14.52
CA THR A 207 -19.08 -5.37 15.24
C THR A 207 -19.90 -4.22 15.85
N PRO A 208 -19.41 -3.54 16.89
CA PRO A 208 -20.04 -2.33 17.40
C PRO A 208 -20.03 -1.21 16.35
N ASN A 209 -21.16 -0.52 16.20
CA ASN A 209 -21.25 0.68 15.38
C ASN A 209 -20.72 1.89 16.16
N THR A 210 -19.43 2.16 16.03
CA THR A 210 -18.70 3.14 16.85
C THR A 210 -19.08 4.59 16.60
N SER A 211 -19.77 4.91 15.49
CA SER A 211 -20.21 6.27 15.14
C SER A 211 -21.12 6.90 16.19
N ASP A 212 -21.94 6.07 16.83
CA ASP A 212 -23.08 6.53 17.65
C ASP A 212 -22.82 6.36 19.16
N THR A 213 -21.85 5.53 19.54
CA THR A 213 -21.65 5.10 20.94
C THR A 213 -20.29 5.51 21.52
N GLY A 214 -19.26 5.64 20.70
CA GLY A 214 -17.87 5.70 21.17
C GLY A 214 -17.41 4.43 21.92
N ASN A 215 -18.21 3.35 21.91
CA ASN A 215 -17.90 2.09 22.56
C ASN A 215 -17.34 1.09 21.53
N ASN A 216 -16.24 0.44 21.86
CA ASN A 216 -15.57 -0.56 21.02
C ASN A 216 -16.04 -2.00 21.31
N GLU A 217 -17.03 -2.16 22.20
CA GLU A 217 -17.60 -3.46 22.58
C GLU A 217 -19.13 -3.49 22.46
N LEU A 218 -19.65 -4.66 22.11
CA LEU A 218 -21.05 -5.02 22.17
C LEU A 218 -21.34 -5.66 23.53
N THR A 219 -22.37 -5.18 24.24
CA THR A 219 -22.95 -5.91 25.36
C THR A 219 -24.04 -6.82 24.82
N ILE A 220 -23.79 -8.12 24.76
CA ILE A 220 -24.68 -9.10 24.13
C ILE A 220 -25.59 -9.72 25.19
N GLY A 221 -26.90 -9.69 24.94
CA GLY A 221 -27.91 -10.28 25.80
C GLY A 221 -28.32 -11.70 25.43
N GLY A 222 -28.09 -12.10 24.17
CA GLY A 222 -28.49 -13.40 23.63
C GLY A 222 -28.27 -13.50 22.12
N PHE A 223 -28.64 -14.65 21.55
CA PHE A 223 -28.51 -14.95 20.12
C PHE A 223 -29.86 -15.40 19.55
N ASN A 224 -30.17 -15.01 18.32
CA ASN A 224 -31.35 -15.47 17.58
C ASN A 224 -31.00 -15.81 16.11
N ILE A 225 -31.87 -16.56 15.42
CA ILE A 225 -31.83 -16.80 13.97
C ILE A 225 -33.19 -16.37 13.42
N GLY A 226 -33.23 -15.31 12.61
CA GLY A 226 -34.49 -14.82 12.03
C GLY A 226 -35.55 -14.43 13.09
N GLY A 227 -35.13 -14.04 14.30
CA GLY A 227 -36.01 -13.74 15.43
C GLY A 227 -36.31 -14.92 16.36
N THR A 228 -36.00 -16.16 15.97
CA THR A 228 -36.12 -17.34 16.85
C THR A 228 -34.94 -17.39 17.83
N PRO A 229 -35.16 -17.30 19.16
CA PRO A 229 -34.09 -17.39 20.15
C PRO A 229 -33.29 -18.68 20.02
N GLN A 230 -32.02 -18.66 20.42
CA GLN A 230 -31.12 -19.81 20.35
C GLN A 230 -30.66 -20.24 21.75
N THR A 231 -30.43 -21.53 21.94
CA THR A 231 -30.10 -22.17 23.22
C THR A 231 -28.75 -22.89 23.18
N GLY A 232 -28.33 -23.50 24.30
CA GLY A 232 -27.05 -24.22 24.39
C GLY A 232 -25.85 -23.38 24.89
N PHE A 233 -26.11 -22.13 25.27
CA PHE A 233 -25.10 -21.17 25.75
C PHE A 233 -24.88 -21.17 27.27
N SER A 234 -25.11 -22.29 27.96
CA SER A 234 -25.02 -22.38 29.44
C SER A 234 -23.63 -22.04 30.02
N VAL A 235 -22.61 -22.06 29.16
CA VAL A 235 -21.22 -21.66 29.45
C VAL A 235 -20.97 -20.14 29.38
N LEU A 236 -21.99 -19.35 29.02
CA LEU A 236 -21.96 -17.88 28.92
C LEU A 236 -22.86 -17.29 30.01
N ASN A 237 -22.28 -16.43 30.86
CA ASN A 237 -23.03 -15.69 31.86
C ASN A 237 -23.53 -14.37 31.23
N PHE A 238 -24.70 -14.38 30.60
CA PHE A 238 -25.26 -13.19 29.97
C PHE A 238 -25.64 -12.09 30.99
N PRO A 239 -25.53 -10.80 30.63
CA PRO A 239 -24.97 -10.31 29.37
C PRO A 239 -23.43 -10.40 29.32
N ILE A 240 -22.88 -10.64 28.13
CA ILE A 240 -21.43 -10.73 27.89
C ILE A 240 -20.92 -9.54 27.07
N THR A 241 -19.63 -9.22 27.18
CA THR A 241 -18.92 -8.25 26.34
C THR A 241 -18.23 -8.94 25.16
N ALA A 242 -18.26 -8.34 23.96
CA ALA A 242 -17.47 -8.80 22.82
C ALA A 242 -17.05 -7.64 21.91
N THR A 243 -15.83 -7.69 21.37
CA THR A 243 -15.35 -6.73 20.37
C THR A 243 -15.82 -7.10 18.96
N LYS A 244 -16.02 -8.40 18.69
CA LYS A 244 -16.44 -8.93 17.39
C LYS A 244 -17.09 -10.30 17.54
N ILE A 245 -18.11 -10.61 16.74
CA ILE A 245 -18.57 -11.98 16.51
C ILE A 245 -18.41 -12.30 15.02
N THR A 246 -17.78 -13.43 14.71
CA THR A 246 -17.62 -13.93 13.32
C THR A 246 -18.53 -15.14 13.14
N VAL A 247 -19.56 -15.01 12.30
CA VAL A 247 -20.55 -16.06 12.01
C VAL A 247 -20.19 -16.76 10.70
N PHE A 248 -20.14 -18.09 10.70
CA PHE A 248 -19.89 -18.90 9.51
C PHE A 248 -21.23 -19.39 8.95
N VAL A 249 -21.50 -19.03 7.69
CA VAL A 249 -22.75 -19.36 7.00
C VAL A 249 -22.48 -20.11 5.70
N PRO A 250 -23.29 -21.10 5.32
CA PRO A 250 -23.16 -21.80 4.05
C PRO A 250 -23.40 -20.83 2.89
N ALA A 251 -22.53 -20.79 1.89
CA ALA A 251 -22.45 -19.66 0.95
C ALA A 251 -23.68 -19.47 0.04
N CYS A 252 -24.64 -20.41 0.04
CA CYS A 252 -25.92 -20.29 -0.66
C CYS A 252 -27.14 -20.59 0.23
N ASP A 253 -26.94 -20.80 1.54
CA ASP A 253 -27.99 -21.10 2.51
C ASP A 253 -27.73 -20.37 3.83
N HIS A 254 -27.69 -19.03 3.75
CA HIS A 254 -27.45 -18.14 4.90
C HIS A 254 -28.46 -18.28 6.04
N SER A 255 -29.57 -19.00 5.82
CA SER A 255 -30.56 -19.32 6.86
C SER A 255 -30.05 -20.32 7.91
N LYS A 256 -28.93 -21.00 7.64
CA LYS A 256 -28.37 -22.08 8.48
C LYS A 256 -26.94 -21.80 8.93
N PRO A 257 -26.67 -20.77 9.75
CA PRO A 257 -25.36 -20.57 10.38
C PRO A 257 -24.95 -21.84 11.14
N PHE A 258 -23.74 -22.34 10.89
CA PHE A 258 -23.29 -23.64 11.39
C PHE A 258 -22.23 -23.56 12.49
N LEU A 259 -21.54 -22.43 12.57
CA LEU A 259 -20.48 -22.16 13.53
C LEU A 259 -20.39 -20.65 13.75
N PHE A 260 -20.06 -20.20 14.96
CA PHE A 260 -19.62 -18.81 15.17
C PHE A 260 -18.55 -18.71 16.25
N HIS A 261 -17.82 -17.60 16.21
CA HIS A 261 -16.74 -17.26 17.11
C HIS A 261 -17.00 -15.92 17.81
N ILE A 262 -16.89 -15.88 19.14
CA ILE A 262 -16.98 -14.66 19.95
C ILE A 262 -15.56 -14.21 20.30
N ASN A 263 -15.17 -13.01 19.86
CA ASN A 263 -13.94 -12.34 20.27
C ASN A 263 -14.24 -11.40 21.45
N SER A 264 -13.63 -11.64 22.61
CA SER A 264 -13.86 -10.89 23.85
C SER A 264 -12.58 -10.71 24.64
N ASN A 265 -12.48 -9.58 25.36
CA ASN A 265 -11.36 -9.29 26.25
C ASN A 265 -11.49 -10.04 27.59
N ASP A 266 -12.73 -10.16 28.10
CA ASP A 266 -13.02 -10.69 29.44
C ASP A 266 -13.28 -12.21 29.45
N GLN A 267 -13.55 -12.79 28.29
CA GLN A 267 -13.80 -14.23 28.13
C GLN A 267 -12.96 -14.77 26.98
N ASN A 268 -12.12 -15.78 27.28
CA ASN A 268 -11.30 -16.47 26.27
C ASN A 268 -12.14 -16.85 25.04
N ASN A 269 -11.80 -16.25 23.90
CA ASN A 269 -12.29 -16.51 22.54
C ASN A 269 -13.04 -17.83 22.39
N LYS A 270 -14.37 -17.74 22.29
CA LYS A 270 -15.28 -18.90 22.33
C LYS A 270 -15.81 -19.27 20.96
N TRP A 271 -15.98 -20.58 20.76
CA TRP A 271 -16.47 -21.18 19.53
C TRP A 271 -17.74 -22.00 19.80
N PHE A 272 -18.79 -21.77 19.03
CA PHE A 272 -20.07 -22.47 19.13
C PHE A 272 -20.45 -23.11 17.82
N LYS A 273 -20.79 -24.41 17.84
CA LYS A 273 -21.27 -25.18 16.68
C LYS A 273 -22.79 -25.39 16.78
N ASN A 274 -23.51 -25.22 15.68
CA ASN A 274 -24.93 -25.54 15.59
C ASN A 274 -25.12 -27.07 15.55
N THR A 275 -25.98 -27.63 16.40
CA THR A 275 -26.28 -29.07 16.41
C THR A 275 -27.47 -29.47 15.54
N GLY A 276 -28.21 -28.49 15.03
CA GLY A 276 -29.54 -28.63 14.44
C GLY A 276 -30.61 -28.00 15.33
N GLY A 277 -31.66 -27.44 14.72
CA GLY A 277 -32.72 -26.74 15.44
C GLY A 277 -32.28 -25.36 15.94
N ASP A 278 -32.54 -25.09 17.21
CA ASP A 278 -32.20 -23.85 17.93
C ASP A 278 -30.99 -24.00 18.87
N THR A 279 -30.37 -25.19 18.90
CA THR A 279 -29.42 -25.59 19.95
C THR A 279 -27.98 -25.53 19.44
N TRP A 280 -27.10 -24.98 20.29
CA TRP A 280 -25.67 -24.83 20.04
C TRP A 280 -24.82 -25.57 21.08
N VAL A 281 -23.56 -25.87 20.74
CA VAL A 281 -22.59 -26.51 21.66
C VAL A 281 -21.26 -25.76 21.64
N ASP A 282 -20.71 -25.52 22.83
CA ASP A 282 -19.36 -24.96 23.01
C ASP A 282 -18.32 -25.98 22.52
N VAL A 283 -17.55 -25.62 21.49
CA VAL A 283 -16.47 -26.43 20.92
C VAL A 283 -15.08 -25.85 21.20
N THR A 284 -14.98 -24.82 22.05
CA THR A 284 -13.74 -24.07 22.35
C THR A 284 -12.61 -24.98 22.86
N SER A 285 -12.93 -26.03 23.63
CA SER A 285 -11.93 -26.97 24.16
C SER A 285 -11.30 -27.90 23.11
N ASN A 286 -11.88 -28.00 21.91
CA ASN A 286 -11.33 -28.79 20.81
C ASN A 286 -10.01 -28.15 20.33
N SER A 287 -8.94 -28.92 20.16
CA SER A 287 -7.63 -28.44 19.72
C SER A 287 -7.64 -27.71 18.36
N ASN A 288 -8.67 -27.92 17.55
CA ASN A 288 -8.86 -27.22 16.29
C ASN A 288 -9.37 -25.77 16.45
N PHE A 289 -9.96 -25.44 17.61
CA PHE A 289 -10.58 -24.14 17.91
C PHE A 289 -9.95 -23.42 19.12
N ASN A 290 -9.39 -24.17 20.06
CA ASN A 290 -8.80 -23.66 21.30
C ASN A 290 -7.74 -22.57 21.02
N LYS A 291 -8.01 -21.35 21.53
CA LYS A 291 -7.20 -20.13 21.33
C LYS A 291 -6.96 -19.73 19.87
N LYS A 292 -7.66 -20.32 18.90
CA LYS A 292 -7.52 -19.96 17.48
C LYS A 292 -8.48 -18.85 17.07
N THR A 293 -7.99 -17.90 16.30
CA THR A 293 -8.81 -16.94 15.57
C THR A 293 -9.56 -17.62 14.40
N PRO A 294 -10.60 -16.98 13.83
CA PRO A 294 -11.28 -17.49 12.63
C PRO A 294 -10.34 -17.86 11.49
N ASP A 295 -9.35 -17.04 11.18
CA ASP A 295 -8.34 -17.31 10.16
C ASP A 295 -7.48 -18.55 10.48
N GLN A 296 -7.04 -18.70 11.72
CA GLN A 296 -6.24 -19.85 12.17
C GLN A 296 -7.02 -21.17 12.21
N ALA A 297 -8.35 -21.10 12.34
CA ALA A 297 -9.23 -22.26 12.26
C ALA A 297 -9.61 -22.61 10.81
N ASN A 298 -9.50 -21.68 9.86
CA ASN A 298 -10.10 -21.78 8.52
C ASN A 298 -9.64 -23.02 7.73
N GLU A 299 -8.36 -23.40 7.80
CA GLU A 299 -7.86 -24.60 7.11
C GLU A 299 -8.46 -25.90 7.66
N HIS A 300 -8.72 -25.98 8.97
CA HIS A 300 -9.44 -27.12 9.54
C HIS A 300 -10.91 -27.14 9.08
N LEU A 301 -11.54 -25.96 9.00
CA LEU A 301 -12.93 -25.80 8.58
C LEU A 301 -13.15 -26.20 7.12
N LYS A 302 -12.26 -25.79 6.20
CA LYS A 302 -12.22 -26.24 4.80
C LYS A 302 -12.27 -27.77 4.70
N THR A 303 -11.38 -28.46 5.42
CA THR A 303 -11.31 -29.93 5.41
C THR A 303 -12.55 -30.60 6.03
N ASN A 304 -13.17 -29.99 7.04
CA ASN A 304 -14.21 -30.62 7.87
C ASN A 304 -15.63 -30.08 7.63
N PHE A 305 -15.85 -29.22 6.64
CA PHE A 305 -17.15 -28.57 6.39
C PHE A 305 -18.33 -29.54 6.39
N LYS A 306 -18.23 -30.68 5.68
CA LYS A 306 -19.30 -31.71 5.64
C LYS A 306 -19.60 -32.29 7.03
N THR A 307 -18.57 -32.58 7.82
CA THR A 307 -18.68 -33.12 9.19
C THR A 307 -19.25 -32.09 10.17
N LEU A 308 -18.93 -30.81 9.98
CA LEU A 308 -19.47 -29.72 10.78
C LEU A 308 -20.95 -29.45 10.47
N THR A 309 -21.41 -29.78 9.28
CA THR A 309 -22.73 -29.38 8.77
C THR A 309 -23.73 -30.51 8.52
N GLY A 310 -23.33 -31.77 8.71
CA GLY A 310 -24.16 -32.95 8.42
C GLY A 310 -25.56 -32.95 9.06
N ASN A 311 -25.73 -32.30 10.21
CA ASN A 311 -27.02 -32.20 10.91
C ASN A 311 -27.95 -31.09 10.39
N LEU A 312 -27.47 -30.20 9.52
CA LEU A 312 -28.16 -28.97 9.14
C LEU A 312 -28.89 -29.06 7.78
N SER A 313 -28.74 -30.16 7.04
CA SER A 313 -29.36 -30.33 5.71
C SER A 313 -29.12 -29.12 4.79
N ILE A 314 -27.86 -28.72 4.65
CA ILE A 314 -27.45 -27.56 3.84
C ILE A 314 -27.79 -27.81 2.37
N GLN A 315 -28.42 -26.81 1.75
CA GLN A 315 -28.54 -26.79 0.29
C GLN A 315 -27.18 -26.43 -0.34
N GLN A 316 -26.67 -27.31 -1.21
CA GLN A 316 -25.47 -27.00 -1.99
C GLN A 316 -25.71 -25.82 -2.95
N CYS A 317 -24.66 -25.05 -3.21
CA CYS A 317 -24.72 -23.97 -4.18
C CYS A 317 -25.00 -24.51 -5.59
N ASN A 318 -26.08 -24.01 -6.20
CA ASN A 318 -26.38 -24.25 -7.60
C ASN A 318 -25.68 -23.22 -8.49
N ALA A 319 -25.38 -23.59 -9.73
CA ALA A 319 -24.89 -22.63 -10.72
C ALA A 319 -25.99 -21.59 -11.04
N PRO A 320 -25.67 -20.28 -11.03
CA PRO A 320 -26.62 -19.23 -11.35
C PRO A 320 -26.93 -19.20 -12.85
N SER A 321 -28.18 -18.86 -13.20
CA SER A 321 -28.61 -18.70 -14.59
C SER A 321 -27.95 -17.51 -15.30
N GLU A 322 -27.70 -16.42 -14.55
CA GLU A 322 -26.99 -15.21 -14.95
C GLU A 322 -26.41 -14.52 -13.70
N VAL A 323 -25.24 -13.88 -13.80
CA VAL A 323 -24.64 -13.06 -12.73
C VAL A 323 -24.21 -11.67 -13.20
N LYS A 324 -24.42 -10.67 -12.35
CA LYS A 324 -23.84 -9.32 -12.47
C LYS A 324 -22.56 -9.26 -11.67
N LEU A 325 -21.44 -8.91 -12.32
CA LEU A 325 -20.14 -8.88 -11.67
C LEU A 325 -19.80 -7.47 -11.17
N ASP A 326 -19.15 -7.40 -10.01
CA ASP A 326 -18.48 -6.20 -9.51
C ASP A 326 -17.01 -6.23 -9.96
N ILE A 327 -16.71 -5.50 -11.02
CA ILE A 327 -15.35 -5.36 -11.57
C ILE A 327 -14.45 -4.37 -10.80
N LYS A 328 -14.92 -3.80 -9.69
CA LYS A 328 -14.09 -2.99 -8.77
C LYS A 328 -13.67 -3.80 -7.54
N ARG A 329 -14.25 -4.99 -7.33
CA ARG A 329 -13.89 -5.89 -6.24
C ARG A 329 -12.52 -6.52 -6.48
N ILE A 330 -11.61 -6.32 -5.53
CA ILE A 330 -10.30 -6.96 -5.44
C ILE A 330 -10.09 -7.50 -4.01
N PRO A 331 -9.18 -8.46 -3.80
CA PRO A 331 -8.77 -8.90 -2.47
C PRO A 331 -8.20 -7.78 -1.60
N SER A 332 -8.28 -7.96 -0.28
CA SER A 332 -7.59 -7.15 0.72
C SER A 332 -6.07 -7.14 0.46
N SER A 333 -5.36 -6.08 0.85
CA SER A 333 -3.90 -6.03 0.73
C SER A 333 -3.24 -7.21 1.47
N GLY A 334 -2.33 -7.92 0.79
CA GLY A 334 -1.69 -9.13 1.31
C GLY A 334 -2.52 -10.42 1.17
N ARG A 335 -3.70 -10.38 0.54
CA ARG A 335 -4.49 -11.56 0.16
C ARG A 335 -4.49 -11.74 -1.36
N ASP A 336 -4.58 -12.99 -1.81
CA ASP A 336 -4.71 -13.33 -3.23
C ASP A 336 -6.15 -13.72 -3.62
N GLU A 337 -7.09 -13.82 -2.67
CA GLU A 337 -8.50 -14.12 -2.94
C GLU A 337 -9.48 -13.40 -2.00
N THR A 338 -10.72 -13.20 -2.46
CA THR A 338 -11.86 -12.66 -1.70
C THR A 338 -13.17 -13.19 -2.29
N VAL A 339 -14.25 -13.11 -1.53
CA VAL A 339 -15.62 -13.33 -2.02
C VAL A 339 -16.46 -12.03 -2.02
N TYR A 340 -17.46 -11.96 -2.88
CA TYR A 340 -18.60 -11.02 -2.84
C TYR A 340 -19.87 -11.70 -3.37
N PHE A 341 -21.01 -11.01 -3.36
CA PHE A 341 -22.30 -11.60 -3.76
C PHE A 341 -22.97 -10.85 -4.91
N ASP A 342 -23.65 -11.61 -5.79
CA ASP A 342 -24.68 -11.11 -6.69
C ASP A 342 -26.04 -11.70 -6.29
N GLY A 343 -26.83 -10.91 -5.54
CA GLY A 343 -28.03 -11.42 -4.88
C GLY A 343 -27.68 -12.49 -3.84
N LYS A 344 -27.97 -13.75 -4.16
CA LYS A 344 -27.59 -14.93 -3.34
C LYS A 344 -26.41 -15.73 -3.93
N ASN A 345 -25.83 -15.29 -5.04
CA ASN A 345 -24.80 -16.04 -5.75
C ASN A 345 -23.42 -15.57 -5.27
N PRO A 346 -22.63 -16.40 -4.57
CA PRO A 346 -21.26 -16.04 -4.20
C PRO A 346 -20.38 -16.03 -5.47
N ILE A 347 -19.52 -15.01 -5.56
CA ILE A 347 -18.53 -14.84 -6.61
C ILE A 347 -17.15 -14.84 -5.97
N LEU A 348 -16.32 -15.81 -6.32
CA LEU A 348 -14.89 -15.82 -5.98
C LEU A 348 -14.15 -14.81 -6.86
N VAL A 349 -13.36 -13.94 -6.23
CA VAL A 349 -12.32 -13.15 -6.89
C VAL A 349 -10.98 -13.72 -6.47
N LYS A 350 -10.18 -14.13 -7.45
CA LYS A 350 -8.84 -14.68 -7.21
C LYS A 350 -7.82 -14.00 -8.10
N LYS A 351 -6.70 -13.60 -7.52
CA LYS A 351 -5.52 -13.09 -8.23
C LYS A 351 -4.95 -14.21 -9.09
N VAL A 352 -4.63 -13.88 -10.33
CA VAL A 352 -4.04 -14.80 -11.30
C VAL A 352 -2.58 -14.45 -11.42
N ASP A 353 -1.70 -15.45 -11.26
CA ASP A 353 -0.26 -15.24 -11.31
C ASP A 353 0.16 -14.63 -12.66
N GLY A 354 0.98 -13.59 -12.56
CA GLY A 354 1.21 -12.63 -13.63
C GLY A 354 2.14 -13.09 -14.74
N ASN A 355 2.53 -14.36 -14.83
CA ASN A 355 3.59 -14.82 -15.74
C ASN A 355 3.31 -14.53 -17.25
N SER A 356 2.08 -14.15 -17.63
CA SER A 356 1.73 -13.71 -19.00
C SER A 356 1.62 -12.19 -19.20
N ILE A 357 1.79 -11.37 -18.15
CA ILE A 357 1.61 -9.92 -18.18
C ILE A 357 2.76 -9.19 -17.45
N PRO A 358 3.05 -7.92 -17.77
CA PRO A 358 4.04 -7.14 -17.02
C PRO A 358 3.69 -7.03 -15.54
N ASN A 359 4.68 -7.20 -14.65
CA ASN A 359 4.53 -7.24 -13.18
C ASN A 359 3.91 -5.96 -12.55
N VAL A 360 3.79 -4.87 -13.32
CA VAL A 360 3.12 -3.63 -12.89
C VAL A 360 1.59 -3.70 -13.00
N PHE A 361 1.04 -4.77 -13.60
CA PHE A 361 -0.38 -5.00 -13.75
C PHE A 361 -0.85 -6.15 -12.86
N LEU A 362 -2.06 -6.01 -12.33
CA LEU A 362 -2.73 -7.02 -11.50
C LEU A 362 -3.89 -7.62 -12.29
N LYS A 363 -4.05 -8.95 -12.26
CA LYS A 363 -5.10 -9.70 -12.96
C LYS A 363 -5.91 -10.50 -11.95
N TYR A 364 -7.23 -10.33 -11.96
CA TYR A 364 -8.14 -11.03 -11.05
C TYR A 364 -9.22 -11.77 -11.85
N SER A 365 -9.40 -13.05 -11.59
CA SER A 365 -10.52 -13.84 -12.11
C SER A 365 -11.74 -13.69 -11.22
N HIS A 366 -12.91 -13.38 -11.78
CA HIS A 366 -14.21 -13.34 -11.10
C HIS A 366 -15.01 -14.58 -11.54
N LYS A 367 -15.37 -15.46 -10.61
CA LYS A 367 -15.99 -16.75 -10.92
C LYS A 367 -17.14 -17.10 -9.95
N PRO A 368 -18.39 -17.25 -10.44
CA PRO A 368 -19.48 -17.81 -9.65
C PRO A 368 -19.30 -19.33 -9.49
N VAL A 369 -20.18 -19.94 -8.70
CA VAL A 369 -20.32 -21.40 -8.69
C VAL A 369 -20.73 -21.87 -10.08
N THR A 370 -20.04 -22.87 -10.63
CA THR A 370 -20.32 -23.43 -11.96
C THR A 370 -20.79 -24.88 -11.85
N ASP A 371 -21.62 -25.31 -12.79
CA ASP A 371 -21.98 -26.71 -12.94
C ASP A 371 -20.85 -27.54 -13.59
N ASN A 372 -21.17 -28.78 -13.98
CA ASN A 372 -20.25 -29.68 -14.66
C ASN A 372 -19.70 -29.13 -16.00
N SER A 373 -20.34 -28.14 -16.63
CA SER A 373 -19.82 -27.48 -17.83
C SER A 373 -18.60 -26.58 -17.53
N LYS A 374 -18.39 -26.21 -16.26
CA LYS A 374 -17.40 -25.21 -15.81
C LYS A 374 -17.56 -23.84 -16.47
N THR A 375 -18.75 -23.54 -16.99
CA THR A 375 -19.11 -22.23 -17.58
C THR A 375 -20.25 -21.56 -16.83
N PHE A 376 -20.44 -20.27 -17.06
CA PHE A 376 -21.48 -19.44 -16.49
C PHE A 376 -21.97 -18.39 -17.50
N THR A 377 -23.03 -17.67 -17.14
CA THR A 377 -23.57 -16.56 -17.93
C THR A 377 -23.33 -15.25 -17.19
N VAL A 378 -22.67 -14.29 -17.84
CA VAL A 378 -22.45 -12.95 -17.29
C VAL A 378 -23.43 -11.97 -17.91
N SER A 379 -24.13 -11.23 -17.06
CA SER A 379 -25.04 -10.17 -17.47
C SER A 379 -24.29 -9.10 -18.27
N LYS A 380 -25.01 -8.41 -19.16
CA LYS A 380 -24.48 -7.17 -19.74
C LYS A 380 -24.33 -6.07 -18.69
N ASP A 381 -25.14 -6.09 -17.63
CA ASP A 381 -25.20 -5.04 -16.62
C ASP A 381 -24.33 -5.42 -15.40
N LEU A 382 -23.38 -4.57 -15.05
CA LEU A 382 -22.47 -4.75 -13.91
C LEU A 382 -23.08 -4.16 -12.64
N GLN A 383 -22.67 -4.66 -11.45
CA GLN A 383 -23.22 -4.16 -10.18
C GLN A 383 -23.01 -2.65 -9.97
N ASN A 384 -21.90 -2.12 -10.50
CA ASN A 384 -21.53 -0.70 -10.43
C ASN A 384 -22.35 0.25 -11.32
N LYS A 385 -23.42 -0.22 -11.98
CA LYS A 385 -24.19 0.49 -13.03
C LYS A 385 -23.45 0.61 -14.38
N GLY A 386 -22.27 0.01 -14.52
CA GLY A 386 -21.59 -0.15 -15.80
C GLY A 386 -22.24 -1.21 -16.68
N VAL A 387 -21.88 -1.21 -17.97
CA VAL A 387 -22.38 -2.17 -18.98
C VAL A 387 -21.19 -2.79 -19.70
N ILE A 388 -21.21 -4.08 -19.98
CA ILE A 388 -20.19 -4.78 -20.75
C ILE A 388 -20.76 -5.40 -22.03
N GLY A 389 -20.20 -4.98 -23.17
CA GLY A 389 -20.70 -5.32 -24.49
C GLY A 389 -22.12 -4.79 -24.77
N THR A 390 -22.78 -5.41 -25.74
CA THR A 390 -24.16 -5.06 -26.15
C THR A 390 -25.20 -6.13 -25.76
N SER A 391 -24.75 -7.28 -25.25
CA SER A 391 -25.59 -8.45 -24.98
C SER A 391 -25.02 -9.33 -23.87
N VAL A 392 -25.86 -10.17 -23.29
CA VAL A 392 -25.50 -11.12 -22.23
C VAL A 392 -24.43 -12.12 -22.73
N HIS A 393 -23.38 -12.31 -21.94
CA HIS A 393 -22.27 -13.20 -22.27
C HIS A 393 -22.56 -14.62 -21.76
N LYS A 394 -23.09 -15.47 -22.64
CA LYS A 394 -23.31 -16.90 -22.37
C LYS A 394 -22.01 -17.72 -22.53
N LYS A 395 -21.95 -18.89 -21.87
CA LYS A 395 -20.83 -19.86 -21.92
C LYS A 395 -19.47 -19.27 -21.59
N VAL A 396 -19.43 -18.32 -20.65
CA VAL A 396 -18.18 -17.75 -20.13
C VAL A 396 -17.48 -18.80 -19.28
N LYS A 397 -16.22 -19.09 -19.60
CA LYS A 397 -15.37 -20.01 -18.85
C LYS A 397 -14.60 -19.26 -17.77
N ASP A 398 -14.03 -18.12 -18.16
CA ASP A 398 -13.20 -17.25 -17.33
C ASP A 398 -13.55 -15.79 -17.61
N PHE A 399 -13.58 -14.97 -16.55
CA PHE A 399 -13.80 -13.53 -16.61
C PHE A 399 -12.69 -12.85 -15.80
N PHE A 400 -11.85 -12.06 -16.44
CA PHE A 400 -10.69 -11.42 -15.85
C PHE A 400 -10.87 -9.89 -15.80
N VAL A 401 -10.46 -9.28 -14.70
CA VAL A 401 -10.37 -7.82 -14.56
C VAL A 401 -8.93 -7.44 -14.27
N TYR A 402 -8.45 -6.41 -14.95
CA TYR A 402 -7.06 -5.98 -14.88
C TYR A 402 -6.96 -4.60 -14.24
N PHE A 403 -5.90 -4.37 -13.47
CA PHE A 403 -5.62 -3.10 -12.78
C PHE A 403 -4.14 -2.75 -12.96
N TRP A 404 -3.79 -1.48 -12.72
CA TRP A 404 -2.40 -1.06 -12.58
C TRP A 404 -2.05 -1.04 -11.08
N GLU A 405 -0.87 -1.54 -10.69
CA GLU A 405 -0.44 -1.65 -9.28
C GLU A 405 -0.52 -0.29 -8.55
N SER A 406 -0.18 0.80 -9.24
CA SER A 406 -0.25 2.15 -8.69
C SER A 406 -1.66 2.76 -8.65
N GLU A 407 -2.71 2.09 -9.14
CA GLU A 407 -4.08 2.61 -9.13
C GLU A 407 -5.13 1.48 -9.19
N THR A 408 -5.22 0.73 -8.10
CA THR A 408 -6.09 -0.45 -7.97
C THR A 408 -7.57 -0.12 -7.82
N SER A 409 -7.97 1.14 -7.66
CA SER A 409 -9.39 1.53 -7.64
C SER A 409 -10.02 1.62 -9.05
N ARG A 410 -9.20 1.56 -10.10
CA ARG A 410 -9.59 1.82 -11.49
C ARG A 410 -9.25 0.63 -12.39
N PRO A 411 -10.15 -0.38 -12.52
CA PRO A 411 -9.92 -1.51 -13.44
C PRO A 411 -9.68 -0.99 -14.85
N ILE A 412 -8.59 -1.36 -15.53
CA ILE A 412 -8.20 -0.80 -16.83
C ILE A 412 -8.74 -1.60 -18.03
N LEU A 413 -8.82 -2.92 -17.90
CA LEU A 413 -9.24 -3.85 -18.96
C LEU A 413 -10.14 -4.94 -18.34
N VAL A 414 -11.01 -5.54 -19.17
CA VAL A 414 -11.75 -6.76 -18.82
C VAL A 414 -11.55 -7.80 -19.93
N GLY A 415 -11.23 -9.05 -19.58
CA GLY A 415 -11.09 -10.15 -20.52
C GLY A 415 -12.17 -11.21 -20.31
N ILE A 416 -12.82 -11.67 -21.37
CA ILE A 416 -13.87 -12.72 -21.30
C ILE A 416 -13.47 -13.88 -22.21
N THR A 417 -13.28 -15.06 -21.63
CA THR A 417 -12.99 -16.31 -22.34
C THR A 417 -14.27 -17.14 -22.48
N LYS A 418 -14.55 -17.67 -23.67
CA LYS A 418 -15.69 -18.55 -23.95
C LYS A 418 -15.18 -19.85 -24.57
N GLY A 419 -15.62 -21.01 -24.08
CA GLY A 419 -15.19 -22.30 -24.60
C GLY A 419 -13.66 -22.47 -24.64
N SER A 420 -13.13 -22.76 -25.84
CA SER A 420 -11.70 -22.85 -26.17
C SER A 420 -11.14 -21.58 -26.84
N ASP A 421 -11.92 -20.51 -26.92
CA ASP A 421 -11.54 -19.29 -27.63
C ASP A 421 -10.44 -18.53 -26.88
N GLN A 422 -9.68 -17.70 -27.61
CA GLN A 422 -8.82 -16.70 -27.00
C GLN A 422 -9.66 -15.66 -26.23
N PRO A 423 -9.16 -15.09 -25.11
CA PRO A 423 -9.89 -14.10 -24.33
C PRO A 423 -10.22 -12.86 -25.18
N LYS A 424 -11.49 -12.47 -25.17
CA LYS A 424 -11.95 -11.24 -25.82
C LYS A 424 -11.86 -10.07 -24.83
N TYR A 425 -11.08 -9.06 -25.16
CA TYR A 425 -10.84 -7.90 -24.31
C TYR A 425 -11.87 -6.78 -24.48
N TYR A 426 -12.17 -6.08 -23.40
CA TYR A 426 -13.13 -4.99 -23.32
C TYR A 426 -12.47 -3.80 -22.63
N SER A 427 -12.56 -2.64 -23.30
CA SER A 427 -12.00 -1.35 -22.91
C SER A 427 -13.10 -0.41 -22.43
N ARG A 428 -12.80 0.55 -21.56
CA ARG A 428 -13.80 1.55 -21.17
C ARG A 428 -13.91 2.62 -22.26
N ARG A 429 -15.14 2.96 -22.69
CA ARG A 429 -15.36 4.04 -23.66
C ARG A 429 -15.21 5.42 -23.01
N ASN A 430 -14.26 6.22 -23.52
CA ASN A 430 -13.81 7.51 -22.97
C ASN A 430 -14.95 8.48 -22.56
N ASN A 431 -16.01 8.57 -23.36
CA ASN A 431 -17.08 9.57 -23.18
C ASN A 431 -18.34 9.00 -22.50
N SER A 432 -18.22 7.98 -21.64
CA SER A 432 -19.40 7.33 -21.05
C SER A 432 -19.25 6.87 -19.59
N ASN A 433 -20.40 6.85 -18.92
CA ASN A 433 -20.57 6.29 -17.59
C ASN A 433 -20.47 4.76 -17.67
N GLU A 434 -19.26 4.25 -17.44
CA GLU A 434 -18.94 2.84 -17.23
C GLU A 434 -19.37 1.83 -18.33
N ASN A 435 -19.40 2.24 -19.60
CA ASN A 435 -19.61 1.32 -20.73
C ASN A 435 -18.28 0.69 -21.21
N TRP A 436 -18.25 -0.63 -21.30
CA TRP A 436 -17.11 -1.47 -21.65
C TRP A 436 -17.31 -2.13 -23.01
N MET A 437 -16.54 -1.68 -24.00
CA MET A 437 -16.65 -2.10 -25.39
C MET A 437 -15.34 -2.72 -25.87
N ASN A 438 -15.45 -3.78 -26.67
CA ASN A 438 -14.30 -4.44 -27.29
C ASN A 438 -13.70 -3.62 -28.44
N THR A 439 -14.45 -2.69 -29.04
CA THR A 439 -14.10 -1.96 -30.29
C THR A 439 -12.72 -1.32 -30.29
N ASN A 440 -12.28 -0.74 -29.17
CA ASN A 440 -11.03 0.01 -29.12
C ASN A 440 -9.79 -0.89 -28.93
N VAL A 441 -10.00 -2.16 -28.58
CA VAL A 441 -8.96 -3.17 -28.30
C VAL A 441 -9.11 -4.42 -29.19
N VAL A 442 -9.85 -4.32 -30.31
CA VAL A 442 -9.93 -5.38 -31.31
C VAL A 442 -8.55 -5.65 -31.90
N GLY A 443 -8.13 -6.92 -31.91
CA GLY A 443 -6.86 -7.34 -32.50
C GLY A 443 -5.61 -6.95 -31.71
N MET A 444 -5.73 -6.21 -30.60
CA MET A 444 -4.63 -6.00 -29.67
C MET A 444 -4.33 -7.27 -28.88
N SER A 445 -3.04 -7.52 -28.60
CA SER A 445 -2.61 -8.49 -27.59
C SER A 445 -2.98 -8.02 -26.18
N GLU A 446 -2.87 -8.92 -25.19
CA GLU A 446 -3.09 -8.59 -23.77
C GLU A 446 -2.19 -7.43 -23.32
N ARG A 447 -0.90 -7.46 -23.68
CA ARG A 447 0.10 -6.42 -23.34
C ARG A 447 -0.21 -5.08 -24.03
N GLU A 448 -0.47 -5.07 -25.35
CA GLU A 448 -0.86 -3.85 -26.10
C GLU A 448 -2.12 -3.20 -25.50
N ALA A 449 -3.14 -4.00 -25.18
CA ALA A 449 -4.40 -3.51 -24.63
C ALA A 449 -4.25 -2.98 -23.19
N LEU A 450 -3.37 -3.57 -22.39
CA LEU A 450 -3.05 -3.08 -21.04
C LEU A 450 -2.33 -1.73 -21.09
N ASP A 451 -1.30 -1.57 -21.92
CA ASP A 451 -0.56 -0.32 -22.04
C ASP A 451 -1.44 0.80 -22.63
N ASP A 452 -2.20 0.54 -23.70
CA ASP A 452 -3.15 1.50 -24.27
C ASP A 452 -4.19 1.94 -23.23
N GLN A 453 -4.82 0.99 -22.51
CA GLN A 453 -5.84 1.35 -21.54
C GLN A 453 -5.27 2.02 -20.30
N ASN A 454 -4.04 1.69 -19.88
CA ASN A 454 -3.37 2.40 -18.78
C ASN A 454 -3.01 3.84 -19.18
N CYS A 455 -2.62 4.06 -20.44
CA CYS A 455 -2.42 5.41 -20.98
C CYS A 455 -3.75 6.20 -20.96
N ASN A 456 -4.80 5.66 -21.59
CA ASN A 456 -6.10 6.34 -21.69
C ASN A 456 -6.71 6.61 -20.31
N ARG A 457 -6.57 5.66 -19.37
CA ARG A 457 -7.28 5.71 -18.08
C ARG A 457 -6.50 6.25 -16.91
N ASN A 458 -5.19 6.11 -16.87
CA ASN A 458 -4.35 6.53 -15.74
C ASN A 458 -3.26 7.53 -16.15
N GLY A 459 -3.20 7.89 -17.44
CA GLY A 459 -2.18 8.78 -17.99
C GLY A 459 -0.77 8.19 -17.96
N ALA A 460 -0.65 6.86 -17.89
CA ALA A 460 0.61 6.15 -17.68
C ALA A 460 1.04 5.39 -18.95
N ILE A 461 2.24 5.67 -19.44
CA ILE A 461 2.83 5.04 -20.64
C ILE A 461 4.03 4.15 -20.29
N PRO A 462 4.29 3.06 -21.02
CA PRO A 462 5.55 2.34 -20.91
C PRO A 462 6.72 3.18 -21.50
N PHE A 463 7.94 2.92 -21.05
CA PHE A 463 9.17 3.58 -21.51
C PHE A 463 10.24 2.54 -21.88
N GLU A 464 10.71 2.55 -23.13
CA GLU A 464 11.83 1.72 -23.56
C GLU A 464 13.12 2.53 -23.55
N ILE A 465 14.17 2.01 -22.93
CA ILE A 465 15.43 2.75 -22.82
C ILE A 465 16.23 2.75 -24.13
N SER A 466 16.19 1.67 -24.94
CA SER A 466 16.97 1.59 -26.19
C SER A 466 16.41 2.44 -27.34
N LYS A 467 15.09 2.66 -27.36
CA LYS A 467 14.35 3.47 -28.35
C LYS A 467 13.22 4.28 -27.69
N PRO A 468 13.53 5.30 -26.87
CA PRO A 468 12.54 6.09 -26.11
C PRO A 468 11.42 6.72 -26.93
N GLU A 469 11.71 7.07 -28.18
CA GLU A 469 10.81 7.82 -29.07
C GLU A 469 9.94 6.92 -29.95
N ASP A 470 10.19 5.60 -29.97
CA ASP A 470 9.44 4.65 -30.80
C ASP A 470 8.45 3.83 -29.94
N PRO A 471 7.16 4.23 -29.87
CA PRO A 471 6.15 3.47 -29.13
C PRO A 471 5.76 2.15 -29.81
N SER A 472 6.26 1.83 -31.00
CA SER A 472 5.71 0.73 -31.82
C SER A 472 5.93 -0.67 -31.27
N GLN A 473 6.86 -0.81 -30.33
CA GLN A 473 7.08 -2.02 -29.51
C GLN A 473 5.99 -2.27 -28.46
N PHE A 474 5.27 -1.22 -28.06
CA PHE A 474 4.20 -1.27 -27.05
C PHE A 474 2.82 -1.36 -27.69
N VAL A 475 2.63 -0.67 -28.82
CA VAL A 475 1.44 -0.78 -29.66
C VAL A 475 1.84 -0.77 -31.14
N SER A 476 1.51 -1.85 -31.85
CA SER A 476 1.82 -1.96 -33.27
C SER A 476 1.25 -0.79 -34.10
N LYS A 477 2.02 -0.23 -35.05
CA LYS A 477 1.65 0.98 -35.82
C LYS A 477 0.32 0.86 -36.59
N ALA A 478 -0.10 -0.36 -36.91
CA ALA A 478 -1.39 -0.65 -37.55
C ALA A 478 -2.60 -0.51 -36.60
N LYS A 479 -2.38 -0.39 -35.29
CA LYS A 479 -3.41 -0.28 -34.25
C LYS A 479 -3.33 1.10 -33.60
N SER A 480 -4.42 1.85 -33.65
CA SER A 480 -4.47 3.27 -33.31
C SER A 480 -4.59 3.55 -31.81
N SER A 481 -3.56 3.24 -31.01
CA SER A 481 -3.43 3.86 -29.69
C SER A 481 -3.09 5.34 -29.85
N ALA A 482 -4.13 6.17 -30.02
CA ALA A 482 -3.96 7.62 -30.06
C ALA A 482 -3.33 8.15 -28.76
N CYS A 483 -3.61 7.49 -27.62
CA CYS A 483 -3.03 7.89 -26.34
C CYS A 483 -1.49 7.81 -26.35
N ILE A 484 -0.92 6.67 -26.75
CA ILE A 484 0.53 6.47 -26.75
C ILE A 484 1.18 7.14 -27.98
N ASN A 485 0.58 7.00 -29.16
CA ASN A 485 1.21 7.43 -30.42
C ASN A 485 1.12 8.94 -30.70
N THR A 486 0.10 9.64 -30.18
CA THR A 486 -0.11 11.08 -30.49
C THR A 486 -0.27 11.98 -29.28
N THR A 487 -0.63 11.44 -28.11
CA THR A 487 -1.13 12.23 -26.98
C THR A 487 -0.16 12.28 -25.79
N ARG A 488 0.57 11.20 -25.51
CA ARG A 488 1.60 11.09 -24.47
C ARG A 488 2.86 10.52 -25.10
N THR A 489 3.47 11.33 -25.95
CA THR A 489 4.68 10.98 -26.69
C THR A 489 5.94 11.31 -25.90
N ILE A 490 7.06 10.73 -26.32
CA ILE A 490 8.40 11.04 -25.85
C ILE A 490 9.22 11.49 -27.05
N THR A 491 9.99 12.57 -26.91
CA THR A 491 10.80 13.14 -28.00
C THR A 491 12.18 13.54 -27.51
N GLY A 492 13.20 13.47 -28.37
CA GLY A 492 14.56 13.91 -28.08
C GLY A 492 15.58 13.25 -29.01
N PRO A 493 16.71 12.76 -28.46
CA PRO A 493 17.34 13.34 -27.27
C PRO A 493 17.72 14.80 -27.51
N THR A 494 17.51 15.68 -26.52
CA THR A 494 18.08 17.03 -26.55
C THR A 494 19.56 16.95 -26.16
N THR A 495 20.44 16.82 -27.16
CA THR A 495 21.89 16.66 -26.99
C THR A 495 22.60 18.00 -26.79
N ASN A 496 22.75 18.44 -25.54
CA ASN A 496 23.54 19.65 -25.20
C ASN A 496 24.17 19.58 -23.79
N PHE A 497 24.50 18.38 -23.28
CA PHE A 497 25.26 18.20 -22.04
C PHE A 497 26.71 17.82 -22.36
N LEU A 498 27.64 18.76 -22.16
CA LEU A 498 29.06 18.47 -22.16
C LEU A 498 29.45 17.92 -20.79
N PHE A 499 30.06 16.74 -20.76
CA PHE A 499 30.75 16.23 -19.57
C PHE A 499 32.13 16.86 -19.44
N VAL A 500 32.67 16.83 -18.22
CA VAL A 500 34.07 17.20 -17.94
C VAL A 500 35.05 16.24 -18.63
N ASP A 501 34.66 14.98 -18.88
CA ASP A 501 35.55 13.93 -19.40
C ASP A 501 35.17 13.36 -20.78
N ASN A 502 34.05 13.79 -21.39
CA ASN A 502 33.51 13.28 -22.67
C ASN A 502 33.34 11.74 -22.78
N LYS A 503 33.45 10.97 -21.68
CA LYS A 503 33.35 9.50 -21.72
C LYS A 503 31.91 8.98 -21.64
N TYR A 504 31.02 9.79 -21.10
CA TYR A 504 29.64 9.44 -20.83
C TYR A 504 28.69 10.17 -21.77
N ASN A 505 27.62 9.48 -22.16
CA ASN A 505 26.55 10.03 -22.98
C ASN A 505 25.32 10.31 -22.10
N ILE A 506 24.89 11.58 -22.03
CA ILE A 506 23.56 11.94 -21.51
C ILE A 506 22.62 12.13 -22.70
N LYS A 507 21.54 11.34 -22.72
CA LYS A 507 20.40 11.55 -23.61
C LYS A 507 19.21 12.00 -22.78
N GLU A 508 18.84 13.27 -22.89
CA GLU A 508 17.65 13.84 -22.23
C GLU A 508 16.45 13.79 -23.19
N TYR A 509 15.38 13.12 -22.77
CA TYR A 509 14.12 13.00 -23.49
C TYR A 509 13.04 13.81 -22.79
N THR A 510 12.19 14.50 -23.56
CA THR A 510 11.03 15.21 -23.06
C THR A 510 9.81 14.30 -23.10
N VAL A 511 9.07 14.22 -21.98
CA VAL A 511 7.82 13.47 -21.86
C VAL A 511 6.65 14.45 -21.99
N HIS A 512 5.91 14.33 -23.09
CA HIS A 512 4.79 15.23 -23.36
C HIS A 512 3.55 14.86 -22.56
N ASN A 513 2.76 15.89 -22.27
CA ASN A 513 1.48 15.76 -21.57
C ASN A 513 0.35 16.05 -22.56
N HIS A 514 -0.79 15.39 -22.38
CA HIS A 514 -2.01 15.82 -23.06
C HIS A 514 -2.39 17.24 -22.58
N ASP A 515 -2.73 18.13 -23.51
CA ASP A 515 -3.17 19.48 -23.17
C ASP A 515 -4.40 19.49 -22.27
N ASN A 516 -4.55 20.54 -21.46
CA ASN A 516 -5.58 20.63 -20.41
C ASN A 516 -7.02 20.84 -20.93
N SER A 517 -7.30 20.55 -22.20
CA SER A 517 -8.58 20.81 -22.88
C SER A 517 -9.74 19.90 -22.46
N PHE A 518 -9.48 18.82 -21.70
CA PHE A 518 -10.52 17.92 -21.19
C PHE A 518 -10.68 18.01 -19.66
N PRO A 519 -11.89 18.32 -19.14
CA PRO A 519 -12.15 18.31 -17.70
C PRO A 519 -12.04 16.89 -17.13
N GLY A 520 -11.20 16.72 -16.10
CA GLY A 520 -10.86 15.41 -15.54
C GLY A 520 -9.57 14.78 -16.11
N SER A 521 -8.86 15.48 -17.00
CA SER A 521 -7.54 15.06 -17.50
C SER A 521 -6.49 14.99 -16.38
N PHE A 522 -5.57 14.02 -16.48
CA PHE A 522 -4.41 13.93 -15.58
C PHE A 522 -3.44 15.08 -15.85
N ILE A 523 -3.01 15.76 -14.79
CA ILE A 523 -2.14 16.95 -14.83
C ILE A 523 -0.75 16.66 -15.43
N GLY A 524 -0.38 15.39 -15.61
CA GLY A 524 0.79 15.01 -16.41
C GLY A 524 0.79 13.55 -16.86
N THR A 525 1.89 13.13 -17.47
CA THR A 525 2.17 11.75 -17.92
C THR A 525 2.97 11.00 -16.86
N GLN A 526 2.54 9.78 -16.54
CA GLN A 526 3.25 8.86 -15.65
C GLN A 526 3.98 7.80 -16.48
N ILE A 527 4.97 7.12 -15.92
CA ILE A 527 5.58 5.94 -16.55
C ILE A 527 5.02 4.69 -15.87
N SER A 528 4.42 3.79 -16.65
CA SER A 528 3.75 2.59 -16.14
C SER A 528 4.72 1.45 -15.83
N ARG A 529 5.70 1.25 -16.71
CA ARG A 529 6.78 0.25 -16.67
C ARG A 529 7.95 0.72 -17.54
N VAL A 530 9.12 0.13 -17.32
CA VAL A 530 10.33 0.41 -18.11
C VAL A 530 10.84 -0.88 -18.74
N THR A 531 11.19 -0.82 -20.01
CA THR A 531 11.77 -1.94 -20.77
C THR A 531 13.17 -1.63 -21.28
N PHE A 532 13.95 -2.68 -21.51
CA PHE A 532 15.20 -2.59 -22.25
C PHE A 532 15.28 -3.75 -23.26
N GLY A 533 15.46 -3.41 -24.53
CA GLY A 533 15.43 -4.39 -25.62
C GLY A 533 14.06 -5.05 -25.83
N GLY A 534 12.96 -4.45 -25.33
CA GLY A 534 11.61 -5.03 -25.33
C GLY A 534 11.25 -5.90 -24.11
N GLU A 535 12.25 -6.27 -23.30
CA GLU A 535 12.07 -7.03 -22.05
C GLU A 535 11.75 -6.10 -20.88
N ASP A 536 10.89 -6.54 -19.94
CA ASP A 536 10.52 -5.76 -18.76
C ASP A 536 11.66 -5.71 -17.73
N THR A 537 12.03 -4.50 -17.30
CA THR A 537 13.04 -4.29 -16.25
C THR A 537 12.47 -4.54 -14.85
N THR A 538 13.36 -4.82 -13.90
CA THR A 538 13.02 -4.98 -12.48
C THR A 538 13.63 -3.85 -11.62
N GLY A 539 13.02 -3.59 -10.46
CA GLY A 539 13.52 -2.60 -9.49
C GLY A 539 13.19 -1.13 -9.76
N ILE A 540 12.76 -0.78 -10.98
CA ILE A 540 12.24 0.57 -11.27
C ILE A 540 10.77 0.68 -10.82
N LYS A 541 10.55 1.27 -9.65
CA LYS A 541 9.21 1.66 -9.17
C LYS A 541 9.14 3.16 -8.86
N LEU A 542 8.32 3.89 -9.60
CA LEU A 542 8.02 5.30 -9.35
C LEU A 542 6.89 5.45 -8.30
N PRO A 543 6.85 6.54 -7.53
CA PRO A 543 5.75 6.80 -6.59
C PRO A 543 4.38 6.91 -7.29
N GLN A 544 3.30 6.59 -6.56
CA GLN A 544 1.93 6.81 -7.06
C GLN A 544 1.69 8.28 -7.40
N GLY A 545 1.14 8.56 -8.58
CA GLY A 545 0.88 9.94 -9.05
C GLY A 545 2.13 10.67 -9.55
N TYR A 546 3.28 9.99 -9.70
CA TYR A 546 4.53 10.60 -10.13
C TYR A 546 4.50 10.92 -11.63
N THR A 547 4.21 12.18 -11.94
CA THR A 547 4.22 12.70 -13.31
C THR A 547 5.64 13.11 -13.71
N VAL A 548 6.07 12.65 -14.88
CA VAL A 548 7.40 12.84 -15.44
C VAL A 548 7.33 13.91 -16.52
N SER A 549 8.26 14.85 -16.51
CA SER A 549 8.42 15.87 -17.55
C SER A 549 9.59 15.57 -18.48
N LYS A 550 10.65 14.96 -17.95
CA LYS A 550 11.86 14.58 -18.70
C LYS A 550 12.45 13.28 -18.14
N ILE A 551 13.15 12.53 -19.00
CA ILE A 551 13.94 11.36 -18.60
C ILE A 551 15.36 11.54 -19.10
N ARG A 552 16.37 11.39 -18.24
CA ARG A 552 17.78 11.31 -18.67
C ARG A 552 18.25 9.87 -18.61
N VAL A 553 18.81 9.41 -19.71
CA VAL A 553 19.50 8.13 -19.85
C VAL A 553 21.00 8.40 -19.87
N TYR A 554 21.74 7.72 -19.01
CA TYR A 554 23.19 7.82 -18.92
C TYR A 554 23.80 6.51 -19.42
N SER A 555 24.66 6.56 -20.44
CA SER A 555 25.33 5.38 -21.00
C SER A 555 26.80 5.69 -21.32
N HIS A 556 27.57 4.68 -21.72
CA HIS A 556 28.92 4.84 -22.27
C HIS A 556 29.13 3.86 -23.42
N GLU A 557 29.87 4.28 -24.44
CA GLU A 557 30.27 3.40 -25.54
C GLU A 557 31.50 2.57 -25.13
N PRO A 558 31.62 1.29 -25.53
CA PRO A 558 30.78 0.58 -26.51
C PRO A 558 29.62 -0.23 -25.90
N THR A 559 29.27 -0.03 -24.62
CA THR A 559 28.23 -0.86 -23.99
C THR A 559 26.82 -0.42 -24.41
N SER A 560 26.01 -1.37 -24.82
CA SER A 560 24.59 -1.13 -25.15
C SER A 560 23.74 -0.83 -23.91
N ALA A 561 24.13 -1.33 -22.73
CA ALA A 561 23.38 -1.18 -21.50
C ALA A 561 23.54 0.22 -20.86
N PRO A 562 22.44 0.91 -20.53
CA PRO A 562 22.47 2.17 -19.78
C PRO A 562 22.91 1.95 -18.32
N LEU A 563 23.68 2.89 -17.78
CA LEU A 563 24.21 2.84 -16.40
C LEU A 563 23.21 3.42 -15.38
N MET A 564 22.59 4.55 -15.71
CA MET A 564 21.65 5.26 -14.83
C MET A 564 20.44 5.78 -15.58
N LEU A 565 19.36 6.03 -14.83
CA LEU A 565 18.16 6.72 -15.27
C LEU A 565 17.77 7.79 -14.24
N GLN A 566 17.42 8.98 -14.73
CA GLN A 566 16.77 10.03 -13.93
C GLN A 566 15.40 10.33 -14.50
N PHE A 567 14.35 10.06 -13.72
CA PHE A 567 12.98 10.49 -14.02
C PHE A 567 12.76 11.84 -13.35
N ILE A 568 12.69 12.92 -14.14
CA ILE A 568 12.52 14.28 -13.64
C ILE A 568 11.04 14.54 -13.42
N LYS A 569 10.67 14.88 -12.18
CA LYS A 569 9.29 15.16 -11.81
C LYS A 569 8.79 16.44 -12.47
N LYS A 570 7.55 16.43 -12.93
CA LYS A 570 6.88 17.64 -13.40
C LYS A 570 6.84 18.71 -12.29
N ASP A 571 7.11 19.95 -12.69
CA ASP A 571 7.14 21.18 -11.88
C ASP A 571 8.15 21.20 -10.70
N ARG A 572 8.94 20.14 -10.47
CA ARG A 572 9.88 20.03 -9.33
C ARG A 572 11.12 19.19 -9.67
N ILE A 573 12.15 19.82 -10.24
CA ILE A 573 13.39 19.13 -10.65
C ILE A 573 14.11 18.48 -9.45
N GLU A 574 14.10 19.12 -8.29
CA GLU A 574 14.70 18.60 -7.03
C GLU A 574 14.07 17.28 -6.55
N GLU A 575 12.83 16.97 -6.95
CA GLU A 575 12.13 15.72 -6.59
C GLU A 575 12.34 14.60 -7.64
N SER A 576 13.40 14.69 -8.46
CA SER A 576 13.79 13.67 -9.45
C SER A 576 14.09 12.31 -8.79
N THR A 577 13.59 11.23 -9.39
CA THR A 577 13.88 9.86 -8.93
C THR A 577 14.98 9.24 -9.80
N TRP A 578 16.02 8.74 -9.14
CA TRP A 578 17.20 8.16 -9.76
C TRP A 578 17.26 6.65 -9.58
N PHE A 579 17.70 5.95 -10.63
CA PHE A 579 17.96 4.52 -10.64
C PHE A 579 19.33 4.24 -11.25
N GLU A 580 20.02 3.23 -10.74
CA GLU A 580 21.28 2.69 -11.25
C GLU A 580 21.07 1.23 -11.68
N SER A 581 21.75 0.81 -12.75
CA SER A 581 21.76 -0.59 -13.17
C SER A 581 22.48 -1.45 -12.12
N LYS A 582 22.15 -2.74 -12.11
CA LYS A 582 22.74 -3.78 -11.24
C LYS A 582 23.34 -4.95 -12.01
N ASP A 583 23.20 -4.95 -13.32
CA ASP A 583 23.81 -5.91 -14.23
C ASP A 583 24.31 -5.23 -15.52
N SER A 584 25.12 -5.95 -16.28
CA SER A 584 25.60 -5.55 -17.61
C SER A 584 24.56 -5.73 -18.71
N ASN A 585 23.42 -6.36 -18.42
CA ASN A 585 22.33 -6.57 -19.39
C ASN A 585 21.26 -5.46 -19.33
N GLY A 586 21.23 -4.61 -18.29
CA GLY A 586 20.32 -3.47 -18.19
C GLY A 586 18.89 -3.82 -17.78
N LEU A 587 18.64 -5.03 -17.27
CA LEU A 587 17.31 -5.50 -16.86
C LEU A 587 17.08 -5.38 -15.35
N THR A 588 18.13 -5.37 -14.52
CA THR A 588 18.00 -5.20 -13.06
C THR A 588 18.45 -3.82 -12.61
N TRP A 589 17.61 -3.13 -11.84
CA TRP A 589 17.87 -1.76 -11.37
C TRP A 589 17.66 -1.63 -9.87
N ALA A 590 18.25 -0.60 -9.27
CA ALA A 590 17.88 -0.16 -7.93
C ALA A 590 17.76 1.37 -7.84
N LYS A 591 16.95 1.86 -6.90
CA LYS A 591 16.83 3.28 -6.61
C LYS A 591 18.10 3.81 -5.93
N LEU A 592 18.68 4.88 -6.47
CA LEU A 592 20.00 5.41 -6.08
C LEU A 592 20.04 6.12 -4.70
N GLY A 593 18.87 6.30 -4.05
CA GLY A 593 18.77 6.90 -2.72
C GLY A 593 19.32 8.33 -2.66
N ASN A 594 20.05 8.65 -1.60
CA ASN A 594 20.65 9.99 -1.41
C ASN A 594 21.97 10.20 -2.16
N ARG A 595 22.53 9.17 -2.83
CA ARG A 595 23.81 9.28 -3.55
C ARG A 595 23.76 10.27 -4.71
N SER A 596 22.57 10.55 -5.27
CA SER A 596 22.38 11.57 -6.31
C SER A 596 22.50 13.02 -5.83
N SER A 597 22.73 13.26 -4.53
CA SER A 597 22.84 14.61 -3.98
C SER A 597 24.12 15.32 -4.49
N GLY A 598 23.92 16.44 -5.19
CA GLY A 598 25.00 17.20 -5.80
C GLY A 598 25.55 16.61 -7.11
N PHE A 599 24.84 15.69 -7.76
CA PHE A 599 25.15 15.23 -9.14
C PHE A 599 25.06 16.34 -10.20
N TYR A 600 24.27 17.37 -9.91
CA TYR A 600 24.14 18.57 -10.73
C TYR A 600 24.46 19.81 -9.91
N GLY A 601 25.16 20.76 -10.52
CA GLY A 601 25.41 22.08 -9.95
C GLY A 601 24.18 22.98 -9.97
N PRO A 602 24.22 24.16 -9.32
CA PRO A 602 23.15 25.16 -9.39
C PRO A 602 22.88 25.71 -10.81
N ASP A 603 23.87 25.56 -11.70
CA ASP A 603 23.83 25.84 -13.14
C ASP A 603 23.14 24.74 -13.96
N GLY A 604 22.84 23.59 -13.35
CA GLY A 604 22.30 22.42 -14.03
C GLY A 604 23.33 21.57 -14.78
N MET A 605 24.63 21.83 -14.60
CA MET A 605 25.71 21.07 -15.23
C MET A 605 26.08 19.81 -14.42
N PRO A 606 26.47 18.70 -15.08
CA PRO A 606 27.05 17.53 -14.43
C PRO A 606 28.23 17.90 -13.51
N THR A 607 28.25 17.37 -12.29
CA THR A 607 29.40 17.50 -11.39
C THR A 607 30.25 16.23 -11.37
N GLU A 608 31.45 16.32 -10.79
CA GLU A 608 32.31 15.15 -10.57
C GLU A 608 31.64 14.04 -9.73
N LYS A 609 30.66 14.37 -8.87
CA LYS A 609 29.92 13.35 -8.11
C LYS A 609 29.09 12.45 -9.02
N LEU A 610 28.54 13.00 -10.10
CA LEU A 610 27.83 12.20 -11.11
C LEU A 610 28.81 11.31 -11.89
N THR A 611 29.96 11.84 -12.31
CA THR A 611 30.99 11.06 -13.02
C THR A 611 31.50 9.90 -12.17
N THR A 612 31.87 10.15 -10.91
CA THR A 612 32.24 9.10 -9.95
C THR A 612 31.09 8.13 -9.67
N GLY A 613 29.84 8.60 -9.66
CA GLY A 613 28.66 7.73 -9.56
C GLY A 613 28.49 6.80 -10.77
N LEU A 614 28.82 7.24 -11.97
CA LEU A 614 28.80 6.42 -13.18
C LEU A 614 29.97 5.43 -13.21
N ASP A 615 31.16 5.84 -12.76
CA ASP A 615 32.31 4.95 -12.56
C ASP A 615 31.98 3.83 -11.53
N ASP A 616 31.29 4.16 -10.43
CA ASP A 616 30.83 3.18 -9.43
C ASP A 616 29.96 2.08 -10.09
N VAL A 617 29.02 2.47 -10.96
CA VAL A 617 28.12 1.52 -11.65
C VAL A 617 28.89 0.67 -12.66
N ARG A 618 29.92 1.21 -13.31
CA ARG A 618 30.80 0.42 -14.21
C ARG A 618 31.63 -0.63 -13.45
N CYS A 619 32.17 -0.30 -12.28
CA CYS A 619 32.86 -1.29 -11.43
C CYS A 619 31.88 -2.36 -10.93
N LEU A 620 30.61 -2.00 -10.66
CA LEU A 620 29.58 -2.95 -10.22
C LEU A 620 29.06 -3.87 -11.35
N CYS A 621 28.68 -3.32 -12.50
CA CYS A 621 27.99 -4.07 -13.57
C CYS A 621 28.95 -4.78 -14.53
N ASN A 622 30.11 -4.18 -14.81
CA ASN A 622 30.97 -4.58 -15.94
C ASN A 622 32.38 -5.05 -15.51
N ASN A 623 32.70 -5.04 -14.21
CA ASN A 623 34.07 -5.19 -13.69
C ASN A 623 35.07 -4.20 -14.33
N GLU A 624 34.60 -2.99 -14.61
CA GLU A 624 35.35 -1.90 -15.24
C GLU A 624 35.73 -0.83 -14.20
N VAL A 625 37.02 -0.49 -14.07
CA VAL A 625 37.49 0.39 -12.98
C VAL A 625 38.18 1.66 -13.47
N VAL A 626 37.97 2.76 -12.77
CA VAL A 626 38.79 3.98 -12.87
C VAL A 626 39.74 4.02 -11.69
N MET A 627 41.04 4.02 -11.95
CA MET A 627 42.08 4.06 -10.92
C MET A 627 42.31 5.51 -10.46
N ASP A 628 42.42 5.74 -9.15
CA ASP A 628 42.64 7.06 -8.55
C ASP A 628 44.09 7.19 -8.09
N LEU A 629 44.87 7.95 -8.85
CA LEU A 629 46.29 8.18 -8.65
C LEU A 629 46.56 9.44 -7.80
N THR A 630 45.58 9.95 -7.07
CA THR A 630 45.79 11.07 -6.15
C THR A 630 46.68 10.63 -4.98
N LYS A 631 47.59 11.50 -4.55
CA LYS A 631 48.56 11.21 -3.49
C LYS A 631 47.89 10.78 -2.18
N SER A 632 46.83 11.49 -1.76
CA SER A 632 46.07 11.17 -0.54
C SER A 632 45.51 9.74 -0.52
N TYR A 633 44.95 9.25 -1.62
CA TYR A 633 44.47 7.87 -1.77
C TYR A 633 45.62 6.86 -1.79
N SER A 634 46.74 7.22 -2.44
CA SER A 634 47.94 6.37 -2.50
C SER A 634 48.61 6.23 -1.13
N GLU A 635 48.73 7.32 -0.38
CA GLU A 635 49.29 7.37 0.98
C GLU A 635 48.41 6.68 2.04
N ALA A 636 47.10 6.55 1.78
CA ALA A 636 46.18 5.84 2.67
C ALA A 636 46.41 4.31 2.68
N LEU A 637 47.04 3.75 1.63
CA LEU A 637 47.27 2.30 1.46
C LEU A 637 46.00 1.45 1.60
N THR A 638 44.84 2.05 1.32
CA THR A 638 43.54 1.38 1.31
C THR A 638 43.24 0.86 -0.08
N ASN A 639 42.94 -0.43 -0.20
CA ASN A 639 42.38 -0.99 -1.42
C ASN A 639 41.06 -0.29 -1.78
N TYR A 640 40.75 -0.17 -3.07
CA TYR A 640 39.52 0.49 -3.55
C TYR A 640 38.97 -0.10 -4.86
N CYS A 641 37.72 0.25 -5.20
CA CYS A 641 37.18 0.12 -6.57
C CYS A 641 36.02 1.11 -6.73
N CYS A 642 34.89 0.77 -6.11
CA CYS A 642 33.67 1.57 -6.07
C CYS A 642 33.08 1.53 -4.67
N ASN A 643 32.10 2.39 -4.42
CA ASN A 643 31.38 2.42 -3.15
C ASN A 643 30.66 1.10 -2.81
N SER A 644 30.33 0.25 -3.80
CA SER A 644 29.69 -1.06 -3.56
C SER A 644 30.64 -2.16 -3.06
N HIS A 645 31.95 -2.04 -3.30
CA HIS A 645 32.97 -3.00 -2.82
C HIS A 645 33.73 -2.50 -1.58
N LYS A 646 33.41 -1.29 -1.08
CA LYS A 646 34.12 -0.68 0.04
C LYS A 646 33.88 -1.45 1.35
N GLY A 647 34.95 -2.02 1.91
CA GLY A 647 34.93 -2.79 3.15
C GLY A 647 34.41 -4.22 2.98
N THR A 648 34.26 -4.72 1.74
CA THR A 648 33.79 -6.10 1.50
C THR A 648 34.93 -7.10 1.30
N GLY A 649 36.18 -6.64 1.15
CA GLY A 649 37.30 -7.49 0.76
C GLY A 649 37.32 -7.82 -0.75
N GLN A 650 36.42 -7.20 -1.53
CA GLN A 650 36.31 -7.34 -2.99
C GLN A 650 36.81 -6.09 -3.72
N GLU A 651 37.64 -5.28 -3.06
CA GLU A 651 38.28 -4.13 -3.66
C GLU A 651 39.26 -4.56 -4.77
N ASN A 652 38.91 -4.25 -6.02
CA ASN A 652 39.61 -4.70 -7.22
C ASN A 652 40.97 -4.03 -7.47
N ILE A 653 41.26 -2.91 -6.81
CA ILE A 653 42.53 -2.19 -6.88
C ILE A 653 43.22 -2.30 -5.51
N THR A 654 44.38 -2.95 -5.48
CA THR A 654 45.23 -3.06 -4.28
C THR A 654 46.28 -1.96 -4.30
N VAL A 655 46.50 -1.28 -3.17
CA VAL A 655 47.50 -0.20 -3.05
C VAL A 655 48.62 -0.63 -2.11
N THR A 656 49.85 -0.66 -2.59
CA THR A 656 51.02 -1.02 -1.78
C THR A 656 52.08 0.08 -1.81
N PHE A 657 52.72 0.32 -0.65
CA PHE A 657 53.87 1.21 -0.54
C PHE A 657 55.14 0.45 -0.91
N GLN A 658 55.83 0.89 -1.95
CA GLN A 658 56.91 0.15 -2.57
C GLN A 658 58.15 1.04 -2.72
N PRO A 659 58.80 1.43 -1.61
CA PRO A 659 59.87 2.42 -1.60
C PRO A 659 61.11 1.96 -2.37
N ILE A 660 61.59 2.79 -3.28
CA ILE A 660 62.87 2.54 -3.98
C ILE A 660 64.00 2.94 -3.03
N SER A 661 64.60 1.95 -2.38
CA SER A 661 65.60 2.15 -1.32
C SER A 661 66.99 2.51 -1.85
N PHE A 662 67.61 3.50 -1.19
CA PHE A 662 69.02 3.90 -1.27
C PHE A 662 69.67 3.61 0.09
N ILE A 663 70.98 3.84 0.22
CA ILE A 663 71.72 3.56 1.47
C ILE A 663 71.28 4.47 2.62
N THR A 664 70.86 5.71 2.33
CA THR A 664 70.52 6.72 3.35
C THR A 664 69.10 7.29 3.23
N SER A 665 68.32 6.86 2.24
CA SER A 665 67.00 7.42 1.91
C SER A 665 66.19 6.46 1.04
N SER A 666 64.92 6.78 0.79
CA SER A 666 64.10 6.09 -0.22
C SER A 666 63.27 7.09 -1.02
N ILE A 667 62.99 6.76 -2.28
CA ILE A 667 61.95 7.47 -3.06
C ILE A 667 60.61 6.81 -2.72
N PRO A 668 59.61 7.58 -2.23
CA PRO A 668 58.25 7.09 -2.07
C PRO A 668 57.67 6.71 -3.44
N CYS A 669 57.20 5.48 -3.56
CA CYS A 669 56.50 4.97 -4.73
C CYS A 669 55.31 4.14 -4.25
N TYR A 670 54.18 4.30 -4.93
CA TYR A 670 52.93 3.61 -4.60
C TYR A 670 52.49 2.79 -5.80
N LYS A 671 52.22 1.51 -5.58
CA LYS A 671 51.85 0.55 -6.62
C LYS A 671 50.36 0.24 -6.50
N HIS A 672 49.61 0.57 -7.54
CA HIS A 672 48.20 0.29 -7.71
C HIS A 672 48.04 -0.94 -8.62
N ASP A 673 47.69 -2.09 -8.05
CA ASP A 673 47.57 -3.37 -8.76
C ASP A 673 46.10 -3.72 -9.04
N ILE A 674 45.81 -4.16 -10.26
CA ILE A 674 44.52 -4.70 -10.70
C ILE A 674 44.59 -6.22 -10.84
N ASN A 675 43.63 -6.90 -10.20
CA ASN A 675 43.48 -8.35 -10.27
C ASN A 675 43.04 -8.84 -11.67
N ASN A 676 43.36 -10.09 -11.99
CA ASN A 676 42.95 -10.72 -13.26
C ASN A 676 41.42 -10.70 -13.44
N GLY A 677 40.97 -10.36 -14.65
CA GLY A 677 39.54 -10.34 -15.02
C GLY A 677 38.85 -8.97 -14.89
N ILE A 678 39.54 -7.95 -14.37
CA ILE A 678 39.08 -6.56 -14.34
C ILE A 678 39.63 -5.79 -15.56
N THR A 679 38.89 -4.78 -16.00
CA THR A 679 39.28 -3.88 -17.11
C THR A 679 39.53 -2.46 -16.58
N LEU A 680 40.71 -1.90 -16.84
CA LEU A 680 41.00 -0.49 -16.54
C LEU A 680 40.42 0.39 -17.66
N ILE A 681 39.47 1.25 -17.32
CA ILE A 681 38.76 2.15 -18.26
C ILE A 681 39.24 3.60 -18.19
N GLY A 682 40.12 3.91 -17.24
CA GLY A 682 40.78 5.21 -17.11
C GLY A 682 41.60 5.30 -15.83
N MET A 683 42.51 6.26 -15.76
CA MET A 683 43.13 6.68 -14.51
C MET A 683 42.84 8.17 -14.30
N LYS A 684 42.60 8.57 -13.05
CA LYS A 684 42.30 9.96 -12.65
C LYS A 684 43.19 10.42 -11.50
N TYR A 685 43.30 11.72 -11.29
CA TYR A 685 43.83 12.31 -10.07
C TYR A 685 43.17 13.67 -9.79
N TYR A 686 43.35 14.19 -8.58
CA TYR A 686 42.97 15.55 -8.20
C TYR A 686 44.21 16.39 -7.86
N GLU A 687 44.24 17.65 -8.30
CA GLU A 687 45.30 18.60 -7.93
C GLU A 687 45.07 19.20 -6.54
N ASP A 688 43.80 19.35 -6.16
CA ASP A 688 43.31 19.90 -4.90
C ASP A 688 42.93 18.81 -3.88
N ARG A 689 42.91 19.16 -2.59
CA ARG A 689 42.40 18.28 -1.53
C ARG A 689 40.87 18.20 -1.48
N ASP A 690 40.19 19.16 -2.11
CA ASP A 690 38.73 19.23 -2.14
C ASP A 690 38.12 18.35 -3.25
N HIS A 691 38.99 17.70 -4.06
CA HIS A 691 38.65 16.76 -5.14
C HIS A 691 37.65 17.36 -6.14
N SER A 692 37.74 18.67 -6.38
CA SER A 692 36.78 19.40 -7.22
C SER A 692 37.14 19.34 -8.70
N GLN A 693 38.43 19.20 -9.02
CA GLN A 693 38.94 19.16 -10.40
C GLN A 693 39.54 17.79 -10.72
N ARG A 694 38.71 16.88 -11.25
CA ARG A 694 39.17 15.62 -11.83
C ARG A 694 40.06 15.89 -13.05
N LYS A 695 41.29 15.40 -12.99
CA LYS A 695 42.18 15.27 -14.15
C LYS A 695 42.21 13.83 -14.60
N MET A 696 42.00 13.59 -15.90
CA MET A 696 42.13 12.26 -16.50
C MET A 696 43.55 12.11 -17.06
N VAL A 697 44.16 10.95 -16.82
CA VAL A 697 45.42 10.54 -17.44
C VAL A 697 45.11 9.96 -18.81
N VAL A 698 45.53 10.63 -19.89
CA VAL A 698 45.38 10.16 -21.27
C VAL A 698 46.76 9.75 -21.80
N LEU A 699 47.00 8.45 -21.95
CA LEU A 699 48.27 7.91 -22.44
C LEU A 699 48.41 8.15 -23.94
N ASN A 700 49.47 8.81 -24.38
CA ASN A 700 49.65 9.17 -25.79
C ASN A 700 49.90 7.98 -26.74
N THR A 701 50.09 6.75 -26.24
CA THR A 701 50.37 5.55 -27.05
C THR A 701 49.21 4.59 -27.23
N LYS A 702 48.10 4.72 -26.48
CA LYS A 702 46.89 3.90 -26.66
C LYS A 702 45.69 4.49 -25.91
N GLU A 703 44.51 4.35 -26.49
CA GLU A 703 43.24 4.63 -25.81
C GLU A 703 42.85 3.51 -24.85
N PHE A 704 42.15 3.87 -23.77
CA PHE A 704 41.45 2.91 -22.89
C PHE A 704 40.27 2.26 -23.65
N PRO A 705 39.86 1.02 -23.33
CA PRO A 705 40.22 0.22 -22.16
C PRO A 705 41.54 -0.58 -22.27
N ILE A 706 42.09 -0.93 -21.10
CA ILE A 706 43.21 -1.87 -20.93
C ILE A 706 42.67 -3.10 -20.19
N GLN A 707 42.83 -4.30 -20.76
CA GLN A 707 42.28 -5.54 -20.21
C GLN A 707 43.36 -6.35 -19.47
N GLY A 708 42.94 -7.13 -18.47
CA GLY A 708 43.81 -8.05 -17.74
C GLY A 708 44.57 -7.39 -16.58
N SER A 709 45.43 -8.17 -15.92
CA SER A 709 46.24 -7.66 -14.81
C SER A 709 47.18 -6.53 -15.23
N LEU A 710 47.28 -5.52 -14.36
CA LEU A 710 48.02 -4.30 -14.59
C LEU A 710 48.52 -3.75 -13.26
N SER A 711 49.77 -3.29 -13.20
CA SER A 711 50.27 -2.46 -12.09
C SER A 711 50.52 -1.04 -12.60
N VAL A 712 50.14 -0.02 -11.82
CA VAL A 712 50.54 1.37 -12.05
C VAL A 712 51.33 1.86 -10.84
N TYR A 713 52.58 2.23 -11.07
CA TYR A 713 53.47 2.79 -10.06
C TYR A 713 53.42 4.30 -10.16
N THR A 714 53.15 5.00 -9.06
CA THR A 714 53.06 6.46 -9.02
C THR A 714 54.14 7.08 -8.16
N PHE A 715 54.65 8.22 -8.62
CA PHE A 715 55.67 9.02 -7.95
C PHE A 715 55.16 10.45 -7.74
N TYR A 716 55.45 11.01 -6.57
CA TYR A 716 54.95 12.32 -6.15
C TYR A 716 56.07 13.19 -5.60
N CYS A 717 56.02 14.49 -5.89
CA CYS A 717 56.78 15.51 -5.17
C CYS A 717 55.95 16.04 -3.99
N MET A 718 55.93 17.37 -3.78
CA MET A 718 55.20 18.00 -2.68
C MET A 718 53.68 18.15 -2.92
N THR A 719 53.22 17.97 -4.16
CA THR A 719 51.81 18.14 -4.61
C THR A 719 50.93 16.92 -4.40
N GLN A 720 49.61 17.06 -4.56
CA GLN A 720 48.68 15.90 -4.61
C GLN A 720 48.69 15.15 -5.95
N LYS A 721 49.04 15.83 -7.05
CA LYS A 721 49.16 15.20 -8.37
C LYS A 721 50.42 14.32 -8.49
N PRO A 722 50.36 13.18 -9.18
CA PRO A 722 51.55 12.43 -9.58
C PRO A 722 52.38 13.25 -10.57
N VAL A 723 53.70 13.07 -10.57
CA VAL A 723 54.62 13.72 -11.53
C VAL A 723 55.16 12.76 -12.58
N LEU A 724 55.23 11.47 -12.25
CA LEU A 724 55.76 10.40 -13.07
C LEU A 724 54.99 9.12 -12.72
N ILE A 725 54.67 8.32 -13.73
CA ILE A 725 54.05 7.00 -13.55
C ILE A 725 54.78 5.93 -14.39
N TYR A 726 54.81 4.68 -13.90
CA TYR A 726 55.16 3.51 -14.71
C TYR A 726 53.93 2.61 -14.82
N VAL A 727 53.54 2.28 -16.05
CA VAL A 727 52.44 1.37 -16.35
C VAL A 727 53.05 0.00 -16.70
N ASN A 728 52.64 -1.05 -16.01
CA ASN A 728 53.09 -2.43 -16.23
C ASN A 728 51.91 -3.31 -16.65
N SER A 729 51.74 -3.57 -17.94
CA SER A 729 50.66 -4.40 -18.49
C SER A 729 51.22 -5.64 -19.19
N PRO A 730 51.37 -6.78 -18.49
CA PRO A 730 51.73 -8.05 -19.10
C PRO A 730 50.74 -8.44 -20.21
N GLY A 731 51.21 -8.46 -21.46
CA GLY A 731 50.36 -8.70 -22.64
C GLY A 731 50.03 -7.45 -23.47
N HIS A 732 50.33 -6.23 -22.98
CA HIS A 732 50.14 -4.98 -23.72
C HIS A 732 51.39 -4.08 -23.70
N SER A 733 52.45 -4.50 -24.39
CA SER A 733 53.72 -3.77 -24.49
C SER A 733 53.60 -2.33 -25.02
N SER A 734 52.57 -2.00 -25.79
CA SER A 734 52.33 -0.62 -26.26
C SER A 734 52.00 0.37 -25.14
N VAL A 735 51.34 -0.08 -24.06
CA VAL A 735 51.05 0.73 -22.87
C VAL A 735 52.04 0.52 -21.72
N THR A 736 52.86 -0.53 -21.76
CA THR A 736 53.90 -0.74 -20.74
C THR A 736 55.03 0.27 -20.89
N GLY A 737 55.42 0.95 -19.82
CA GLY A 737 56.53 1.91 -19.81
C GLY A 737 56.33 3.11 -18.87
N TRP A 738 57.30 4.02 -18.91
CA TRP A 738 57.30 5.28 -18.14
C TRP A 738 56.52 6.38 -18.86
N TYR A 739 55.74 7.16 -18.11
CA TYR A 739 54.96 8.30 -18.62
C TYR A 739 55.07 9.50 -17.68
N GLN A 740 55.15 10.70 -18.26
CA GLN A 740 55.07 11.98 -17.53
C GLN A 740 54.01 12.91 -18.13
N GLU A 741 53.49 13.84 -17.34
CA GLU A 741 52.52 14.85 -17.78
C GLU A 741 53.11 15.73 -18.91
N SER A 742 52.30 16.00 -19.95
CA SER A 742 52.72 16.82 -21.08
C SER A 742 52.71 18.30 -20.74
N THR A 743 53.84 18.99 -20.96
CA THR A 743 54.02 20.43 -20.69
C THR A 743 53.36 21.36 -21.72
N THR A 744 52.72 20.81 -22.77
CA THR A 744 52.25 21.56 -23.95
C THR A 744 50.75 21.41 -24.25
N SER A 745 49.99 20.75 -23.37
CA SER A 745 48.56 20.44 -23.56
C SER A 745 47.73 20.84 -22.32
N ASP A 746 46.41 20.70 -22.36
CA ASP A 746 45.47 21.03 -21.27
C ASP A 746 45.56 20.08 -20.04
N ASN A 747 46.76 19.86 -19.49
CA ASN A 747 47.08 19.08 -18.28
C ASN A 747 46.36 17.72 -18.17
N SER A 748 46.32 16.96 -19.27
CA SER A 748 45.66 15.64 -19.31
C SER A 748 46.36 14.61 -20.21
N GLN A 749 47.17 15.02 -21.18
CA GLN A 749 48.01 14.08 -21.94
C GLN A 749 49.26 13.69 -21.16
N TRP A 750 49.59 12.41 -21.19
CA TRP A 750 50.77 11.83 -20.58
C TRP A 750 51.64 11.18 -21.66
N ASN A 751 52.87 11.66 -21.79
CA ASN A 751 53.80 11.28 -22.83
C ASN A 751 54.67 10.10 -22.39
N LYS A 752 54.72 9.04 -23.19
CA LYS A 752 55.62 7.90 -22.97
C LYS A 752 57.08 8.34 -23.13
N LEU A 753 57.89 8.11 -22.10
CA LEU A 753 59.33 8.38 -22.14
C LEU A 753 60.03 7.33 -22.98
N SER A 754 60.78 7.79 -23.98
CA SER A 754 61.52 6.92 -24.89
C SER A 754 63.01 6.99 -24.57
N ASN A 755 63.55 5.90 -24.00
CA ASN A 755 64.98 5.68 -23.69
C ASN A 755 65.57 6.44 -22.48
N GLU A 756 64.82 7.28 -21.76
CA GLU A 756 65.32 8.02 -20.58
C GLU A 756 65.51 7.12 -19.35
N LEU A 757 64.59 6.17 -19.14
CA LEU A 757 64.61 5.20 -18.03
C LEU A 757 64.61 3.76 -18.55
N PRO A 758 65.09 2.78 -17.75
CA PRO A 758 65.02 1.36 -18.10
C PRO A 758 63.58 0.88 -18.29
N ASP A 759 63.35 0.00 -19.27
CA ASP A 759 62.08 -0.72 -19.43
C ASP A 759 62.02 -1.93 -18.48
N GLU A 760 62.20 -1.65 -17.19
CA GLU A 760 62.11 -2.58 -16.08
C GLU A 760 61.08 -2.05 -15.08
N ILE A 761 60.30 -2.93 -14.47
CA ILE A 761 59.40 -2.56 -13.37
C ILE A 761 60.21 -1.95 -12.21
N PRO A 762 59.70 -0.91 -11.51
CA PRO A 762 60.39 -0.29 -10.38
C PRO A 762 60.84 -1.28 -9.28
N ASP A 763 60.09 -2.37 -9.08
CA ASP A 763 60.43 -3.49 -8.17
C ASP A 763 61.82 -4.10 -8.43
N ASN A 764 62.30 -4.05 -9.69
CA ASN A 764 63.56 -4.67 -10.12
C ASN A 764 64.75 -3.71 -10.08
N PHE A 765 64.59 -2.46 -9.64
CA PHE A 765 65.66 -1.46 -9.61
C PHE A 765 66.71 -1.80 -8.52
N LYS A 766 67.64 -2.69 -8.85
CA LYS A 766 68.77 -3.08 -7.99
C LYS A 766 70.01 -2.21 -8.23
N GLU A 767 70.28 -1.88 -9.49
CA GLU A 767 71.48 -1.13 -9.91
C GLU A 767 71.43 0.36 -9.56
N CYS A 768 72.59 0.89 -9.18
CA CYS A 768 72.76 2.27 -8.74
C CYS A 768 72.50 3.29 -9.86
N ASP A 769 72.91 2.96 -11.08
CA ASP A 769 72.86 3.86 -12.23
C ASP A 769 71.41 4.06 -12.70
N LYS A 770 70.60 2.98 -12.67
CA LYS A 770 69.16 3.01 -12.94
C LYS A 770 68.41 3.92 -11.95
N LYS A 771 68.71 3.78 -10.65
CA LYS A 771 68.18 4.66 -9.59
C LYS A 771 68.61 6.12 -9.77
N THR A 772 69.87 6.35 -10.17
CA THR A 772 70.41 7.70 -10.36
C THR A 772 69.71 8.43 -11.52
N LYS A 773 69.41 7.75 -12.63
CA LYS A 773 68.59 8.31 -13.72
C LYS A 773 67.17 8.69 -13.25
N LEU A 774 66.53 7.85 -12.45
CA LEU A 774 65.20 8.13 -11.89
C LEU A 774 65.23 9.36 -10.97
N VAL A 775 66.25 9.50 -10.10
CA VAL A 775 66.44 10.71 -9.28
C VAL A 775 66.62 11.94 -10.16
N GLN A 776 67.48 11.88 -11.19
CA GLN A 776 67.72 13.01 -12.08
C GLN A 776 66.43 13.47 -12.78
N LEU A 777 65.62 12.53 -13.28
CA LEU A 777 64.34 12.85 -13.90
C LEU A 777 63.34 13.45 -12.89
N LEU A 778 63.19 12.85 -11.71
CA LEU A 778 62.33 13.41 -10.65
C LEU A 778 62.79 14.82 -10.23
N GLY A 779 64.09 15.08 -10.23
CA GLY A 779 64.67 16.41 -10.02
C GLY A 779 64.29 17.43 -11.10
N VAL A 780 64.31 17.03 -12.37
CA VAL A 780 63.79 17.86 -13.49
C VAL A 780 62.30 18.11 -13.34
N LEU A 781 61.54 17.15 -12.82
CA LEU A 781 60.12 17.27 -12.48
C LEU A 781 59.83 18.02 -11.16
N GLY A 782 60.84 18.63 -10.54
CA GLY A 782 60.69 19.50 -9.36
C GLY A 782 60.63 18.78 -8.01
N CYS A 783 61.00 17.50 -7.94
CA CYS A 783 61.18 16.82 -6.65
C CYS A 783 62.52 17.21 -5.98
N PRO A 784 62.65 17.10 -4.64
CA PRO A 784 63.89 17.40 -3.94
C PRO A 784 65.05 16.45 -4.32
N ASN A 785 66.20 16.99 -4.72
CA ASN A 785 67.37 16.24 -5.15
C ASN A 785 68.20 15.59 -4.01
N SER A 786 67.57 15.24 -2.87
CA SER A 786 68.27 14.71 -1.69
C SER A 786 68.56 13.19 -1.74
N TRP A 787 68.15 12.50 -2.80
CA TRP A 787 68.39 11.08 -2.99
C TRP A 787 69.70 10.86 -3.75
N HIS A 788 70.65 10.14 -3.14
CA HIS A 788 71.91 9.80 -3.80
C HIS A 788 72.21 8.31 -3.64
N CYS A 789 72.67 7.69 -4.71
CA CYS A 789 73.17 6.33 -4.67
C CYS A 789 74.70 6.35 -4.62
N SER A 790 75.28 6.03 -3.47
CA SER A 790 76.70 5.72 -3.37
C SER A 790 76.91 4.26 -3.77
N GLN A 791 77.62 4.00 -4.87
CA GLN A 791 78.16 2.66 -5.08
C GLN A 791 79.16 2.37 -3.96
N SER A 792 78.95 1.29 -3.22
CA SER A 792 79.95 0.76 -2.29
C SER A 792 81.12 0.23 -3.12
N SER A 793 82.15 1.06 -3.30
CA SER A 793 83.38 0.68 -3.99
C SER A 793 84.07 -0.46 -3.24
N GLY A 794 83.81 -1.69 -3.69
CA GLY A 794 84.52 -2.89 -3.24
C GLY A 794 86.03 -2.66 -3.37
N GLY A 795 86.76 -2.99 -2.31
CA GLY A 795 88.08 -2.42 -2.05
C GLY A 795 89.10 -2.58 -3.17
N THR A 796 89.77 -1.48 -3.50
CA THR A 796 91.04 -1.49 -4.25
C THR A 796 92.17 -1.07 -3.32
N THR A 797 93.19 -1.91 -3.23
CA THR A 797 94.36 -1.78 -2.37
C THR A 797 95.09 -0.45 -2.52
N THR A 798 95.45 0.16 -1.39
CA THR A 798 96.30 1.35 -1.33
C THR A 798 97.68 1.10 -1.95
N VAL A 799 98.04 1.83 -2.99
CA VAL A 799 99.44 2.06 -3.37
C VAL A 799 99.68 3.56 -3.42
N GLN A 800 100.50 4.07 -2.48
CA GLN A 800 100.98 5.44 -2.55
C GLN A 800 102.18 5.55 -3.49
N VAL A 801 102.15 6.54 -4.38
CA VAL A 801 103.35 7.18 -4.91
C VAL A 801 103.15 8.68 -4.80
N THR A 802 104.10 9.36 -4.16
CA THR A 802 104.07 10.80 -3.86
C THR A 802 105.16 11.50 -4.64
N HIS A 803 104.92 12.73 -5.13
CA HIS A 803 105.81 13.91 -5.10
C HIS A 803 105.27 14.99 -6.08
N ARG A 804 104.84 16.16 -5.58
CA ARG A 804 105.55 17.48 -5.52
C ARG A 804 105.76 18.18 -6.89
N THR A 805 105.77 19.51 -7.04
CA THR A 805 105.33 20.71 -6.25
C THR A 805 105.63 21.97 -7.07
N THR A 806 104.71 22.95 -7.14
CA THR A 806 104.94 24.43 -7.19
C THR A 806 103.55 25.10 -7.07
N LEU A 807 103.24 26.00 -6.11
CA LEU A 807 103.67 27.41 -5.93
C LEU A 807 103.35 28.28 -7.17
N SER A 808 102.72 29.47 -7.11
CA SER A 808 102.38 30.44 -6.03
C SER A 808 101.06 31.15 -6.42
N SER A 809 100.04 31.40 -5.57
CA SER A 809 99.95 32.32 -4.41
C SER A 809 100.10 33.83 -4.72
N SER A 810 99.04 34.61 -4.43
CA SER A 810 99.03 36.08 -4.30
C SER A 810 97.64 36.61 -3.86
N LEU A 811 97.51 37.01 -2.57
CA LEU A 811 96.79 38.21 -2.03
C LEU A 811 95.30 38.45 -2.41
N GLN A 812 94.33 38.80 -1.55
CA GLN A 812 94.13 39.10 -0.10
C GLN A 812 92.67 38.68 0.26
N GLY A 813 92.15 38.67 1.50
CA GLY A 813 92.65 39.02 2.83
C GLY A 813 91.60 38.70 3.93
N SER A 814 91.79 39.16 5.17
CA SER A 814 90.96 38.86 6.37
C SER A 814 90.43 40.16 7.04
N PRO A 815 89.84 40.16 8.28
CA PRO A 815 89.24 39.10 9.11
C PRO A 815 87.86 39.49 9.73
N GLY A 816 87.26 38.64 10.59
CA GLY A 816 86.38 39.14 11.67
C GLY A 816 85.27 38.19 12.19
N ASP A 817 85.57 37.42 13.24
CA ASP A 817 84.57 36.79 14.13
C ASP A 817 84.34 37.63 15.41
N GLY A 818 83.10 37.63 15.93
CA GLY A 818 82.74 38.17 17.26
C GLY A 818 82.47 39.69 17.30
N PRO A 819 81.62 40.19 18.24
CA PRO A 819 81.61 39.77 19.65
C PRO A 819 80.22 39.51 20.27
N ALA A 820 80.21 39.27 21.59
CA ALA A 820 79.04 38.86 22.40
C ALA A 820 78.37 40.00 23.20
N SER A 821 77.36 39.61 24.03
CA SER A 821 76.63 40.41 25.05
C SER A 821 75.43 41.22 24.50
N LYS A 822 74.26 41.37 25.17
CA LYS A 822 73.88 41.20 26.60
C LYS A 822 72.34 41.13 26.79
N GLY A 823 71.86 40.40 27.82
CA GLY A 823 70.50 40.52 28.41
C GLY A 823 69.36 39.79 27.68
N SER A 824 68.35 39.18 28.32
CA SER A 824 68.03 39.08 29.76
C SER A 824 67.19 37.82 30.11
N ARG A 825 67.38 37.35 31.36
CA ARG A 825 66.40 36.73 32.31
C ARG A 825 64.96 36.47 31.84
N SER A 826 64.26 35.38 32.25
CA SER A 826 64.53 34.31 33.25
C SER A 826 63.57 33.10 33.11
N SER A 827 63.96 31.95 33.70
CA SER A 827 63.13 30.87 34.32
C SER A 827 62.06 30.15 33.46
N GLU A 828 62.14 28.82 33.21
CA GLU A 828 61.96 27.67 34.15
C GLU A 828 60.49 27.53 34.64
N LEU A 829 59.85 26.35 34.74
CA LEU A 829 60.24 24.92 34.71
C LEU A 829 59.38 24.17 33.63
N GLY A 830 59.68 22.97 33.11
CA GLY A 830 59.90 21.65 33.76
C GLY A 830 58.54 20.94 34.02
N SER A 831 58.32 19.64 33.77
CA SER A 831 59.28 18.53 33.53
C SER A 831 58.64 17.32 32.83
N ASP A 832 59.49 16.49 32.21
CA ASP A 832 59.47 15.03 32.03
C ASP A 832 58.16 14.22 31.79
N CYS A 833 58.17 13.50 30.66
CA CYS A 833 57.36 12.30 30.44
C CYS A 833 58.09 11.03 30.93
N LYS A 834 57.39 10.10 31.60
CA LYS A 834 57.86 8.70 31.80
C LYS A 834 56.69 7.71 31.85
N GLY A 835 56.76 6.70 30.97
CA GLY A 835 56.00 5.44 31.02
C GLY A 835 54.48 5.54 30.84
N GLU A 836 53.75 4.46 30.55
CA GLU A 836 54.14 3.13 30.06
C GLU A 836 52.90 2.47 29.40
N TYR A 837 53.09 1.33 28.74
CA TYR A 837 52.10 0.51 28.01
C TYR A 837 50.65 0.44 28.56
N GLY A 838 49.64 0.43 27.67
CA GLY A 838 48.30 -0.07 28.03
C GLY A 838 47.15 0.20 27.06
N VAL A 839 46.84 -0.79 26.22
CA VAL A 839 45.56 -1.11 25.55
C VAL A 839 44.33 -0.22 25.91
N CYS A 840 43.75 0.47 24.91
CA CYS A 840 42.43 1.09 25.03
C CYS A 840 41.32 0.18 24.46
N HIS A 841 40.31 -0.11 25.26
CA HIS A 841 39.03 -0.68 24.82
C HIS A 841 38.08 0.40 24.27
N SER A 842 37.02 -0.03 23.60
CA SER A 842 35.95 0.79 23.01
C SER A 842 35.21 1.70 24.02
N PRO A 843 34.63 2.82 23.57
CA PRO A 843 33.74 3.65 24.39
C PRO A 843 32.38 2.97 24.66
N PRO A 844 31.67 3.32 25.75
CA PRO A 844 30.47 2.62 26.21
C PRO A 844 29.14 3.15 25.64
N ASP A 845 28.12 2.29 25.64
CA ASP A 845 26.72 2.64 25.42
C ASP A 845 26.14 3.47 26.58
N GLU A 846 25.28 4.45 26.26
CA GLU A 846 24.44 5.14 27.23
C GLU A 846 23.18 4.32 27.55
N GLN A 847 22.97 4.00 28.83
CA GLN A 847 21.70 3.53 29.37
C GLN A 847 21.07 4.66 30.20
N GLU A 848 19.81 5.02 29.93
CA GLU A 848 19.00 5.83 30.83
C GLU A 848 18.12 4.93 31.71
N GLU A 849 18.15 5.15 33.03
CA GLU A 849 17.35 4.41 34.02
C GLU A 849 15.91 4.94 34.16
N GLU A 850 15.00 4.08 34.63
CA GLU A 850 13.67 4.48 35.08
C GLU A 850 13.69 5.02 36.53
N GLY A 851 12.92 6.08 36.80
CA GLY A 851 12.71 6.62 38.16
C GLY A 851 11.39 7.40 38.28
N PRO A 852 10.52 7.15 39.28
CA PRO A 852 9.12 7.59 39.24
C PRO A 852 8.83 8.87 40.05
N THR A 853 7.78 9.61 39.68
CA THR A 853 7.12 10.59 40.58
C THR A 853 5.62 10.70 40.35
N ALA A 854 4.92 11.22 41.37
CA ALA A 854 3.48 11.06 41.60
C ALA A 854 2.58 11.98 40.75
N GLY A 855 1.29 11.64 40.69
CA GLY A 855 0.30 12.29 39.83
C GLY A 855 -0.26 13.61 40.36
N TYR A 856 -0.98 14.30 39.48
CA TYR A 856 -1.93 15.37 39.84
C TYR A 856 -3.14 15.33 38.90
N SER A 857 -4.31 15.66 39.47
CA SER A 857 -5.60 15.74 38.78
C SER A 857 -6.02 17.21 38.60
N PRO A 858 -6.73 17.54 37.52
CA PRO A 858 -7.80 18.54 37.56
C PRO A 858 -9.07 17.94 36.93
N GLU A 859 -10.15 17.71 37.66
CA GLU A 859 -11.06 18.71 38.26
C GLU A 859 -11.68 19.67 37.23
N LYS A 860 -13.03 19.71 37.25
CA LYS A 860 -13.87 20.47 36.32
C LYS A 860 -14.02 21.93 36.80
N LYS A 861 -14.26 22.85 35.87
CA LYS A 861 -14.96 24.09 36.17
C LYS A 861 -16.16 24.27 35.26
N ASP A 862 -17.29 24.60 35.88
CA ASP A 862 -18.48 25.11 35.23
C ASP A 862 -18.26 26.55 34.77
N GLU A 863 -18.90 26.95 33.67
CA GLU A 863 -19.20 28.37 33.43
C GLU A 863 -20.56 28.51 32.74
N LYS A 864 -21.28 29.60 33.07
CA LYS A 864 -22.69 29.82 32.75
C LYS A 864 -22.89 30.98 31.77
N SER A 865 -24.06 30.92 31.13
CA SER A 865 -24.96 32.02 30.76
C SER A 865 -24.96 32.56 29.32
N ASP A 866 -26.20 32.70 28.83
CA ASP A 866 -26.74 33.62 27.81
C ASP A 866 -26.23 33.50 26.36
N LYS A 867 -27.06 33.71 25.31
CA LYS A 867 -28.25 34.57 25.22
C LYS A 867 -29.19 34.22 24.04
N SER A 868 -30.49 34.56 24.20
CA SER A 868 -31.51 34.91 23.18
C SER A 868 -31.81 34.01 21.96
N THR A 869 -33.00 33.40 22.04
CA THR A 869 -34.10 33.41 21.04
C THR A 869 -33.96 34.22 19.73
N GLU A 870 -34.38 33.60 18.62
CA GLU A 870 -35.45 34.16 17.75
C GLU A 870 -36.25 33.02 17.08
N GLU A 871 -37.53 33.24 16.79
CA GLU A 871 -38.57 32.24 16.53
C GLU A 871 -39.22 32.43 15.16
N LYS A 872 -39.53 31.35 14.42
CA LYS A 872 -40.37 31.43 13.20
C LYS A 872 -41.42 30.32 13.08
N LYS A 873 -42.68 30.78 13.05
CA LYS A 873 -43.96 30.10 12.79
C LYS A 873 -44.00 29.44 11.40
N PRO A 874 -44.70 28.29 11.24
CA PRO A 874 -46.00 28.26 10.53
C PRO A 874 -47.04 27.48 11.36
N GLU A 875 -48.28 27.94 11.57
CA GLU A 875 -49.39 28.18 10.61
C GLU A 875 -50.20 26.92 10.26
N GLU A 876 -51.52 27.08 10.21
CA GLU A 876 -52.52 26.11 10.67
C GLU A 876 -53.56 25.85 9.57
N VAL A 877 -53.84 24.57 9.23
CA VAL A 877 -54.95 24.20 8.33
C VAL A 877 -55.67 22.91 8.78
N SER A 878 -56.81 23.12 9.42
CA SER A 878 -58.13 22.47 9.21
C SER A 878 -58.23 21.01 8.75
N ALA A 879 -58.96 20.21 9.54
CA ALA A 879 -59.56 18.93 9.15
C ALA A 879 -60.79 19.09 8.22
N PRO A 880 -61.32 17.98 7.70
CA PRO A 880 -62.74 17.71 7.99
C PRO A 880 -63.03 16.25 8.42
N SER A 881 -64.22 16.05 8.98
CA SER A 881 -64.71 14.77 9.52
C SER A 881 -65.43 13.90 8.47
N GLY A 882 -65.55 12.59 8.77
CA GLY A 882 -66.41 11.67 8.04
C GLY A 882 -66.76 10.46 8.90
N ALA A 883 -68.02 10.33 9.31
CA ALA A 883 -68.50 9.23 10.15
C ALA A 883 -69.15 8.12 9.31
N GLY A 884 -69.03 6.86 9.75
CA GLY A 884 -69.72 5.71 9.16
C GLY A 884 -69.83 4.56 10.15
N LYS A 885 -71.06 4.22 10.57
CA LYS A 885 -71.36 3.07 11.46
C LYS A 885 -71.63 1.80 10.63
N GLY A 886 -71.30 0.64 11.19
CA GLY A 886 -71.79 -0.65 10.67
C GLY A 886 -71.28 -1.86 11.47
N ALA A 887 -72.16 -2.51 12.23
CA ALA A 887 -71.99 -3.85 12.80
C ALA A 887 -73.19 -4.70 12.32
N ILE A 888 -73.06 -6.00 12.03
CA ILE A 888 -73.16 -7.16 12.94
C ILE A 888 -72.89 -8.46 12.09
N PRO A 889 -72.47 -9.61 12.67
CA PRO A 889 -72.02 -10.83 11.96
C PRO A 889 -73.10 -11.95 12.05
N PRO A 890 -72.84 -13.29 12.09
CA PRO A 890 -71.71 -14.15 11.65
C PRO A 890 -72.11 -15.41 10.82
N GLY A 891 -71.14 -16.23 10.43
CA GLY A 891 -71.27 -17.68 10.14
C GLY A 891 -70.60 -18.15 8.84
N GLN A 892 -70.16 -19.39 8.63
CA GLN A 892 -69.80 -20.56 9.47
C GLN A 892 -69.31 -21.64 8.47
N GLU A 893 -68.24 -22.40 8.81
CA GLU A 893 -67.81 -23.69 8.21
C GLU A 893 -67.43 -23.81 6.70
N GLY A 894 -66.47 -24.71 6.40
CA GLY A 894 -66.27 -25.24 5.04
C GLY A 894 -64.82 -25.29 4.51
N SER A 895 -64.06 -26.32 4.90
CA SER A 895 -62.90 -26.86 4.15
C SER A 895 -63.11 -28.38 4.00
N PRO A 896 -62.37 -29.12 3.15
CA PRO A 896 -61.46 -28.73 2.06
C PRO A 896 -61.76 -29.46 0.71
N ALA A 897 -61.17 -29.02 -0.41
CA ALA A 897 -60.94 -29.90 -1.57
C ALA A 897 -59.80 -29.41 -2.50
N VAL A 898 -58.89 -30.32 -2.83
CA VAL A 898 -57.85 -30.16 -3.88
C VAL A 898 -58.44 -30.57 -5.24
N PRO A 899 -58.04 -29.89 -6.34
CA PRO A 899 -57.87 -30.61 -7.60
C PRO A 899 -56.48 -30.41 -8.24
N LYS A 900 -55.99 -31.50 -8.86
CA LYS A 900 -54.83 -31.53 -9.77
C LYS A 900 -55.16 -30.80 -11.10
N PRO A 901 -54.14 -30.45 -11.93
CA PRO A 901 -54.32 -29.54 -13.06
C PRO A 901 -54.79 -30.22 -14.36
N PRO A 902 -55.40 -29.47 -15.28
CA PRO A 902 -55.44 -29.77 -16.71
C PRO A 902 -54.40 -28.96 -17.51
N GLN A 903 -54.14 -29.44 -18.73
CA GLN A 903 -53.12 -28.94 -19.65
C GLN A 903 -53.60 -27.72 -20.48
N ALA A 904 -52.67 -27.14 -21.25
CA ALA A 904 -52.90 -26.02 -22.16
C ALA A 904 -53.91 -26.34 -23.29
N PRO A 905 -54.43 -25.28 -23.94
CA PRO A 905 -54.35 -25.27 -25.40
C PRO A 905 -53.71 -23.99 -25.97
N VAL A 906 -53.24 -24.12 -27.21
CA VAL A 906 -52.59 -23.09 -28.02
C VAL A 906 -53.64 -22.38 -28.91
N SER A 907 -53.67 -21.05 -28.90
CA SER A 907 -53.88 -20.19 -30.10
C SER A 907 -53.92 -18.70 -29.72
N GLY A 908 -53.37 -17.81 -30.57
CA GLY A 908 -53.54 -16.36 -30.47
C GLY A 908 -54.70 -15.87 -31.36
N PRO A 909 -54.69 -14.62 -31.89
CA PRO A 909 -53.75 -13.52 -31.65
C PRO A 909 -54.45 -12.12 -31.48
N ARG A 910 -53.64 -11.05 -31.36
CA ARG A 910 -53.97 -9.62 -31.58
C ARG A 910 -55.07 -8.97 -30.71
N GLY A 911 -54.62 -8.16 -29.75
CA GLY A 911 -55.39 -7.07 -29.14
C GLY A 911 -54.50 -5.83 -28.97
N GLY A 912 -54.96 -4.65 -29.38
CA GLY A 912 -54.13 -3.43 -29.42
C GLY A 912 -53.94 -2.79 -28.04
N THR A 913 -52.71 -2.40 -27.71
CA THR A 913 -52.40 -1.66 -26.48
C THR A 913 -52.78 -0.17 -26.60
N TYR A 914 -53.76 0.25 -25.81
CA TYR A 914 -54.01 1.66 -25.51
C TYR A 914 -52.80 2.31 -24.84
N LYS A 915 -52.43 3.53 -25.26
CA LYS A 915 -51.45 4.36 -24.54
C LYS A 915 -52.15 5.05 -23.35
N GLY A 916 -51.82 4.62 -22.14
CA GLY A 916 -52.11 5.36 -20.90
C GLY A 916 -50.85 6.01 -20.35
N THR A 917 -50.62 7.29 -20.64
CA THR A 917 -49.48 8.04 -20.11
C THR A 917 -49.76 8.46 -18.68
N ILE A 918 -49.00 7.94 -17.70
CA ILE A 918 -48.94 8.52 -16.35
C ILE A 918 -47.52 9.01 -16.13
N SER A 919 -47.36 10.33 -16.03
CA SER A 919 -46.15 10.95 -15.51
C SER A 919 -46.16 10.91 -13.99
N SER A 920 -45.07 10.45 -13.38
CA SER A 920 -44.81 10.69 -11.96
C SER A 920 -43.37 11.16 -11.78
N SER A 921 -43.23 12.48 -11.70
CA SER A 921 -42.00 13.17 -11.34
C SER A 921 -41.86 13.26 -9.82
N SER A 922 -40.83 12.65 -9.25
CA SER A 922 -40.28 13.05 -7.95
C SER A 922 -38.80 12.69 -7.84
N SER A 923 -37.94 13.57 -8.34
CA SER A 923 -36.53 13.56 -7.98
C SER A 923 -36.36 14.10 -6.57
N HIS A 924 -35.68 13.35 -5.70
CA HIS A 924 -35.17 13.88 -4.44
C HIS A 924 -33.65 13.93 -4.50
N ASP A 925 -33.12 15.14 -4.57
CA ASP A 925 -31.69 15.42 -4.43
C ASP A 925 -31.22 15.07 -3.02
N TRP A 926 -30.21 14.22 -2.94
CA TRP A 926 -29.39 14.03 -1.74
C TRP A 926 -27.93 14.17 -2.12
N ASN A 927 -27.38 15.37 -1.96
CA ASN A 927 -25.98 15.62 -2.26
C ASN A 927 -25.39 16.75 -1.38
N SER A 928 -25.15 16.45 -0.10
CA SER A 928 -24.25 17.25 0.76
C SER A 928 -23.67 16.39 1.88
N GLY A 929 -22.38 16.56 2.21
CA GLY A 929 -21.84 15.99 3.46
C GLY A 929 -20.49 15.27 3.48
N PHE A 930 -19.51 15.57 2.62
CA PHE A 930 -18.11 15.13 2.87
C PHE A 930 -17.13 16.30 2.91
N LYS A 931 -16.88 16.82 4.13
CA LYS A 931 -15.73 17.70 4.42
C LYS A 931 -14.57 16.86 4.96
N LYS A 932 -13.41 16.95 4.31
CA LYS A 932 -12.15 16.37 4.80
C LYS A 932 -11.80 16.90 6.19
N LEU A 933 -11.48 16.00 7.11
CA LEU A 933 -10.87 16.31 8.41
C LEU A 933 -9.58 15.48 8.54
N SER A 934 -8.48 16.03 8.01
CA SER A 934 -7.15 15.42 8.09
C SER A 934 -6.49 15.75 9.43
N ARG A 935 -6.68 14.90 10.44
CA ARG A 935 -5.84 14.93 11.66
C ARG A 935 -4.59 14.08 11.46
N LYS A 936 -3.41 14.66 11.68
CA LYS A 936 -2.14 13.93 11.74
C LYS A 936 -2.15 13.01 12.97
N ILE A 937 -2.20 11.70 12.77
CA ILE A 937 -1.88 10.71 13.80
C ILE A 937 -0.42 10.32 13.62
N ARG A 938 0.43 10.58 14.63
CA ARG A 938 1.78 10.00 14.72
C ARG A 938 1.63 8.56 15.22
N VAL A 939 1.70 7.59 14.32
CA VAL A 939 1.90 6.18 14.71
C VAL A 939 3.40 5.97 14.93
N ARG A 940 3.80 5.62 16.16
CA ARG A 940 5.14 5.06 16.42
C ARG A 940 5.12 3.60 15.95
N VAL A 941 5.88 3.28 14.91
CA VAL A 941 6.12 1.90 14.47
C VAL A 941 7.43 1.46 15.11
N ALA A 942 7.38 0.42 15.96
CA ALA A 942 8.57 -0.24 16.47
C ALA A 942 9.05 -1.29 15.45
N PRO A 943 10.35 -1.35 15.10
CA PRO A 943 10.88 -2.38 14.21
C PRO A 943 11.02 -3.71 14.97
N LEU A 944 10.38 -4.76 14.45
CA LEU A 944 10.67 -6.14 14.86
C LEU A 944 11.88 -6.64 14.06
N PHE A 945 12.98 -6.92 14.74
CA PHE A 945 14.14 -7.58 14.14
C PHE A 945 13.90 -9.10 14.02
N PRO A 946 14.32 -9.74 12.91
CA PRO A 946 14.26 -11.20 12.78
C PRO A 946 15.38 -11.86 13.60
N THR A 947 15.01 -12.82 14.46
CA THR A 947 15.96 -13.64 15.21
C THR A 947 16.66 -14.65 14.30
N SER A 948 17.99 -14.64 14.31
CA SER A 948 18.83 -15.60 13.60
C SER A 948 18.75 -16.99 14.24
N VAL A 949 18.43 -18.02 13.45
CA VAL A 949 18.43 -19.42 13.89
C VAL A 949 19.78 -20.06 13.56
N LYS A 950 20.54 -20.45 14.57
CA LYS A 950 21.72 -21.32 14.40
C LYS A 950 21.29 -22.77 14.17
N PRO A 951 21.93 -23.52 13.25
CA PRO A 951 21.69 -24.94 13.09
C PRO A 951 22.34 -25.73 14.25
N ILE A 952 21.61 -26.70 14.79
CA ILE A 952 22.12 -27.68 15.76
C ILE A 952 22.65 -28.88 14.97
N ALA A 953 23.89 -29.30 15.29
CA ALA A 953 24.46 -30.55 14.79
C ALA A 953 23.98 -31.75 15.62
N SER A 954 23.80 -32.89 14.96
CA SER A 954 23.74 -34.19 15.64
C SER A 954 24.32 -35.29 14.74
N GLU A 955 25.47 -35.80 15.15
CA GLU A 955 25.80 -37.22 15.01
C GLU A 955 24.68 -38.02 15.73
N GLY A 956 24.22 -39.21 15.34
CA GLY A 956 24.74 -40.22 14.42
C GLY A 956 24.59 -41.58 15.13
N THR A 957 24.22 -42.67 14.43
CA THR A 957 24.58 -44.09 14.74
C THR A 957 23.96 -45.07 13.73
N LYS A 958 24.72 -46.14 13.48
CA LYS A 958 24.53 -47.34 12.64
C LYS A 958 23.22 -48.12 12.99
N HIS A 959 22.72 -49.12 12.25
CA HIS A 959 23.45 -50.21 11.57
C HIS A 959 22.54 -51.04 10.61
N THR A 960 23.09 -51.46 9.46
CA THR A 960 22.91 -52.76 8.73
C THR A 960 21.51 -53.37 8.47
N GLN A 961 21.15 -53.52 7.18
CA GLN A 961 21.13 -54.83 6.47
C GLN A 961 20.97 -54.68 4.93
N GLN A 962 21.74 -55.49 4.20
CA GLN A 962 21.78 -55.78 2.74
C GLN A 962 21.37 -57.28 2.61
N PRO A 963 20.79 -57.85 1.51
CA PRO A 963 21.12 -57.71 0.07
C PRO A 963 19.87 -57.57 -0.86
N GLU A 964 19.89 -57.63 -2.21
CA GLU A 964 20.88 -58.15 -3.18
C GLU A 964 20.79 -57.54 -4.61
N ALA A 965 21.80 -57.84 -5.43
CA ALA A 965 22.14 -57.56 -6.85
C ALA A 965 21.01 -57.21 -7.88
N SER A 966 21.27 -56.58 -9.06
CA SER A 966 22.44 -56.66 -9.97
C SER A 966 22.62 -55.35 -10.81
N ALA A 967 23.85 -54.86 -11.05
CA ALA A 967 24.63 -54.94 -12.31
C ALA A 967 23.98 -54.24 -13.55
N VAL A 968 24.64 -53.44 -14.41
CA VAL A 968 26.04 -53.39 -14.93
C VAL A 968 26.48 -51.93 -15.26
N LYS A 969 27.80 -51.68 -15.37
CA LYS A 969 28.53 -50.43 -15.75
C LYS A 969 29.43 -50.73 -17.00
N PRO A 970 30.22 -49.80 -17.59
CA PRO A 970 30.11 -48.34 -17.86
C PRO A 970 30.57 -48.01 -19.32
N VAL A 971 31.35 -46.92 -19.53
CA VAL A 971 32.09 -46.44 -20.75
C VAL A 971 31.26 -45.56 -21.69
N ASP A 972 31.72 -44.46 -22.30
CA ASP A 972 32.69 -43.35 -22.06
C ASP A 972 32.92 -42.68 -23.45
N SER A 973 32.94 -41.35 -23.53
CA SER A 973 33.44 -40.52 -24.67
C SER A 973 32.73 -40.72 -26.05
N ASP A 974 32.80 -39.83 -27.06
CA ASP A 974 33.65 -38.65 -27.32
C ASP A 974 32.90 -37.63 -28.25
N LYS A 975 33.57 -36.54 -28.62
CA LYS A 975 33.15 -35.44 -29.53
C LYS A 975 32.63 -35.89 -30.91
N SER A 976 31.76 -35.07 -31.52
CA SER A 976 32.07 -34.35 -32.79
C SER A 976 30.97 -33.37 -33.25
N ALA A 977 31.35 -32.44 -34.13
CA ALA A 977 30.52 -31.38 -34.71
C ALA A 977 29.86 -31.83 -36.05
N PRO A 978 29.02 -31.01 -36.72
CA PRO A 978 28.00 -31.47 -37.68
C PRO A 978 28.46 -31.47 -39.16
N PRO A 979 27.62 -32.01 -40.06
CA PRO A 979 27.62 -31.67 -41.48
C PRO A 979 26.35 -30.91 -41.92
N ASP A 980 26.53 -29.93 -42.80
CA ASP A 980 25.52 -29.53 -43.80
C ASP A 980 25.39 -30.61 -44.87
N ASP A 981 24.23 -30.70 -45.56
CA ASP A 981 24.25 -30.99 -47.01
C ASP A 981 23.01 -30.45 -47.75
N GLN A 982 23.17 -30.21 -49.05
CA GLN A 982 22.16 -29.78 -50.02
C GLN A 982 21.82 -30.93 -51.02
N THR A 983 20.94 -30.60 -51.98
CA THR A 983 20.80 -31.19 -53.33
C THR A 983 19.74 -32.30 -53.60
N ASN A 984 18.62 -31.83 -54.16
CA ASN A 984 18.07 -32.14 -55.50
C ASN A 984 17.93 -33.59 -56.02
N GLY A 985 16.73 -33.90 -56.56
CA GLY A 985 16.60 -34.80 -57.72
C GLY A 985 15.18 -35.35 -58.02
N GLU A 986 14.64 -35.05 -59.22
CA GLU A 986 13.51 -35.74 -59.93
C GLU A 986 12.08 -35.65 -59.33
N GLY A 987 10.97 -35.57 -60.09
CA GLY A 987 10.73 -35.52 -61.55
C GLY A 987 9.27 -35.14 -61.92
N ASN A 988 9.00 -34.82 -63.20
CA ASN A 988 7.76 -34.19 -63.72
C ASN A 988 6.47 -35.05 -63.75
N THR A 989 5.28 -34.42 -63.82
CA THR A 989 4.24 -34.58 -64.90
C THR A 989 3.14 -33.48 -64.85
N ALA A 990 2.62 -33.07 -66.01
CA ALA A 990 1.64 -32.00 -66.33
C ALA A 990 0.15 -32.50 -66.33
N ALA A 991 -0.94 -31.79 -66.68
CA ALA A 991 -1.43 -30.39 -66.63
C ALA A 991 -2.90 -30.35 -67.18
N ARG A 992 -3.72 -29.34 -66.81
CA ARG A 992 -4.97 -28.82 -67.51
C ARG A 992 -5.82 -28.00 -66.52
N SER A 993 -6.68 -27.04 -66.89
CA SER A 993 -6.76 -26.09 -68.03
C SER A 993 -7.93 -25.13 -67.76
N VAL A 994 -7.78 -23.83 -68.06
CA VAL A 994 -8.83 -22.79 -67.93
C VAL A 994 -9.37 -22.41 -69.32
N PRO A 995 -10.68 -22.14 -69.51
CA PRO A 995 -11.22 -21.57 -70.75
C PRO A 995 -11.32 -20.04 -70.72
N ASP A 996 -11.35 -19.44 -71.91
CA ASP A 996 -11.12 -18.02 -72.23
C ASP A 996 -12.33 -17.36 -72.93
N SER A 997 -12.20 -16.08 -73.33
CA SER A 997 -13.11 -15.17 -74.06
C SER A 997 -14.20 -14.48 -73.21
N GLY A 998 -14.52 -13.19 -73.36
CA GLY A 998 -14.09 -12.13 -74.31
C GLY A 998 -15.33 -11.28 -74.70
N THR A 999 -15.39 -9.95 -74.59
CA THR A 999 -14.82 -8.96 -75.54
C THR A 999 -15.13 -7.52 -75.06
N SER A 1000 -14.32 -6.53 -75.46
CA SER A 1000 -14.52 -5.06 -75.29
C SER A 1000 -15.60 -4.49 -76.27
N PRO A 1001 -15.87 -3.16 -76.46
CA PRO A 1001 -15.18 -1.94 -76.00
C PRO A 1001 -16.08 -0.82 -75.44
N GLY A 1002 -15.47 0.30 -75.01
CA GLY A 1002 -16.18 1.59 -74.85
C GLY A 1002 -15.54 2.58 -73.89
N SER A 1003 -14.74 3.52 -74.40
CA SER A 1003 -14.22 4.66 -73.64
C SER A 1003 -15.33 5.69 -73.34
N ASN A 1004 -15.32 6.29 -72.14
CA ASN A 1004 -15.57 7.74 -71.99
C ASN A 1004 -15.09 8.27 -70.63
N SER A 1005 -14.59 9.50 -70.65
CA SER A 1005 -14.09 10.25 -69.50
C SER A 1005 -15.20 10.97 -68.73
N SER A 1006 -15.11 11.03 -67.40
CA SER A 1006 -15.62 12.16 -66.61
C SER A 1006 -14.94 12.22 -65.24
N ASP A 1007 -14.46 13.40 -64.84
CA ASP A 1007 -14.23 13.73 -63.42
C ASP A 1007 -15.55 13.63 -62.62
N PRO A 1008 -15.49 13.62 -61.28
CA PRO A 1008 -15.81 14.88 -60.63
C PRO A 1008 -14.96 15.23 -59.40
N ASP A 1009 -14.58 16.51 -59.33
CA ASP A 1009 -14.35 17.24 -58.09
C ASP A 1009 -15.56 17.14 -57.14
N GLY A 1010 -15.30 16.96 -55.84
CA GLY A 1010 -16.33 16.64 -54.84
C GLY A 1010 -16.11 17.28 -53.46
N TRP A 1011 -15.66 18.52 -53.41
CA TRP A 1011 -15.30 19.23 -52.17
C TRP A 1011 -16.54 19.59 -51.32
N VAL A 1012 -16.90 18.72 -50.37
CA VAL A 1012 -17.99 18.99 -49.41
C VAL A 1012 -17.54 19.98 -48.33
N LYS A 1013 -17.97 21.24 -48.45
CA LYS A 1013 -17.89 22.25 -47.38
C LYS A 1013 -19.07 22.08 -46.42
N THR A 1014 -18.80 21.76 -45.16
CA THR A 1014 -19.83 21.80 -44.10
C THR A 1014 -19.95 23.22 -43.53
N THR A 1015 -21.02 23.91 -43.89
CA THR A 1015 -21.29 25.29 -43.45
C THR A 1015 -21.59 25.37 -41.96
N LEU A 1016 -20.84 26.19 -41.23
CA LEU A 1016 -21.06 26.48 -39.81
C LEU A 1016 -22.05 27.65 -39.66
N SER A 1017 -23.32 27.36 -39.35
CA SER A 1017 -24.34 28.39 -39.15
C SER A 1017 -24.20 29.08 -37.80
N VAL A 1018 -23.74 30.33 -37.81
CA VAL A 1018 -23.69 31.20 -36.62
C VAL A 1018 -25.07 31.82 -36.40
N LEU A 1019 -25.68 31.56 -35.24
CA LEU A 1019 -26.87 32.27 -34.77
C LEU A 1019 -26.45 33.44 -33.86
N THR A 1020 -26.53 34.65 -34.38
CA THR A 1020 -26.40 35.89 -33.61
C THR A 1020 -27.68 36.19 -32.84
N GLY A 1021 -27.61 36.17 -31.51
CA GLY A 1021 -28.71 36.59 -30.62
C GLY A 1021 -28.24 37.67 -29.66
N THR A 1022 -28.67 38.91 -29.88
CA THR A 1022 -28.41 40.05 -28.98
C THR A 1022 -29.34 40.05 -27.79
N LEU A 1023 -28.81 39.97 -26.57
CA LEU A 1023 -29.52 40.32 -25.34
C LEU A 1023 -28.63 41.17 -24.42
N ALA A 1024 -29.14 42.33 -24.04
CA ALA A 1024 -28.48 43.24 -23.12
C ALA A 1024 -28.62 42.76 -21.66
N GLY A 1025 -27.57 42.91 -20.86
CA GLY A 1025 -27.54 42.41 -19.48
C GLY A 1025 -26.23 42.70 -18.74
N ALA A 1026 -25.68 43.90 -18.89
CA ALA A 1026 -24.44 44.29 -18.20
C ALA A 1026 -24.74 44.62 -16.72
N GLY A 1027 -24.33 43.75 -15.78
CA GLY A 1027 -24.56 44.03 -14.35
C GLY A 1027 -24.22 42.93 -13.33
N SER A 1028 -23.14 42.15 -13.48
CA SER A 1028 -22.82 41.12 -12.46
C SER A 1028 -21.33 40.79 -12.22
N LEU A 1029 -20.39 41.19 -13.08
CA LEU A 1029 -18.99 40.76 -12.94
C LEU A 1029 -18.17 41.54 -11.89
N THR A 1030 -18.49 42.80 -11.60
CA THR A 1030 -17.82 43.60 -10.55
C THR A 1030 -18.18 43.16 -9.13
N GLY A 1031 -19.38 42.63 -8.92
CA GLY A 1031 -19.83 42.15 -7.59
C GLY A 1031 -19.09 40.91 -7.11
N PHE A 1032 -18.75 39.98 -8.01
CA PHE A 1032 -18.08 38.73 -7.65
C PHE A 1032 -16.61 38.94 -7.23
N GLY A 1033 -15.90 39.87 -7.89
CA GLY A 1033 -14.54 40.26 -7.49
C GLY A 1033 -14.48 40.88 -6.09
N TRP A 1034 -15.41 41.76 -5.76
CA TRP A 1034 -15.52 42.39 -4.44
C TRP A 1034 -15.85 41.38 -3.32
N TRP A 1035 -16.67 40.37 -3.64
CA TRP A 1035 -17.02 39.29 -2.70
C TRP A 1035 -15.84 38.37 -2.37
N ILE A 1036 -14.98 38.05 -3.35
CA ILE A 1036 -13.73 37.29 -3.12
C ILE A 1036 -12.74 38.14 -2.31
N TYR A 1037 -12.55 39.41 -2.66
CA TYR A 1037 -11.61 40.32 -2.00
C TYR A 1037 -11.89 40.45 -0.49
N LYS A 1038 -13.15 40.61 -0.07
CA LYS A 1038 -13.50 40.70 1.37
C LYS A 1038 -13.33 39.41 2.17
N ARG A 1039 -13.10 38.25 1.54
CA ARG A 1039 -13.04 36.95 2.23
C ARG A 1039 -11.61 36.50 2.57
N TYR A 1040 -10.59 37.13 1.97
CA TYR A 1040 -9.18 36.90 2.29
C TYR A 1040 -8.62 38.06 3.12
N LYS A 1041 -8.71 37.95 4.45
CA LYS A 1041 -7.93 38.79 5.37
C LYS A 1041 -6.54 38.15 5.57
N GLY A 1042 -5.54 38.62 4.82
CA GLY A 1042 -4.14 38.20 4.94
C GLY A 1042 -3.29 38.78 3.81
N ASP A 1043 -2.19 39.44 4.16
CA ASP A 1043 -1.39 40.34 3.29
C ASP A 1043 -0.52 39.60 2.24
N PRO A 1044 -0.46 40.04 0.96
CA PRO A 1044 0.27 39.33 -0.10
C PRO A 1044 1.62 39.96 -0.52
N TRP A 1045 2.45 40.47 0.41
CA TRP A 1045 3.78 41.02 0.06
C TRP A 1045 4.92 40.73 1.07
N VAL A 1046 5.64 39.61 0.90
CA VAL A 1046 7.08 39.53 1.23
C VAL A 1046 7.80 38.67 0.18
N ARG A 1047 8.77 39.25 -0.53
CA ARG A 1047 9.82 38.51 -1.27
C ARG A 1047 11.13 38.59 -0.48
N HIS A 1048 11.99 37.59 -0.70
CA HIS A 1048 13.32 37.37 -0.10
C HIS A 1048 13.29 36.72 1.29
N GLY A 1049 14.21 35.78 1.51
CA GLY A 1049 14.28 34.95 2.71
C GLY A 1049 15.64 35.00 3.39
N TYR A 1050 15.68 34.48 4.62
CA TYR A 1050 16.88 34.12 5.39
C TYR A 1050 16.54 32.99 6.38
N SER A 1051 17.57 32.36 6.98
CA SER A 1051 17.44 31.17 7.86
C SER A 1051 16.66 31.42 9.15
N ILE A 1052 16.15 30.33 9.74
CA ILE A 1052 15.11 30.32 10.78
C ILE A 1052 15.63 30.43 12.24
N ASP A 1053 16.94 30.56 12.44
CA ASP A 1053 17.62 30.39 13.74
C ASP A 1053 17.57 31.58 14.72
N ARG A 1054 16.69 32.58 14.53
CA ARG A 1054 16.68 33.83 15.34
C ARG A 1054 15.35 34.29 15.93
N LEU A 1055 14.38 33.41 16.17
CA LEU A 1055 13.13 33.75 16.87
C LEU A 1055 12.89 32.92 18.15
N LYS A 1056 13.80 33.03 19.12
CA LYS A 1056 13.69 32.37 20.45
C LYS A 1056 13.35 33.28 21.64
N ASN A 1057 13.30 34.61 21.49
CA ASN A 1057 13.09 35.54 22.62
C ASN A 1057 12.21 36.75 22.24
N VAL A 1058 10.88 36.60 22.22
CA VAL A 1058 9.92 37.72 22.34
C VAL A 1058 8.75 37.26 23.24
N PRO A 1059 8.37 38.02 24.29
CA PRO A 1059 7.19 37.70 25.11
C PRO A 1059 5.87 37.96 24.37
N TYR A 1060 4.79 37.33 24.83
CA TYR A 1060 3.43 37.39 24.26
C TYR A 1060 2.80 38.79 24.22
#